data_AF-A0A6C2URD4-F1
#
_entry.id   AF-A0A6C2URD4-F1
#
_cell.length_a   1.000
_cell.length_b   1.000
_cell.length_c   1.000
_cell.angle_alpha   90.00
_cell.angle_beta   90.00
_cell.angle_gamma   90.00
#
_symmetry.space_group_name_H-M   'P 1'
#
loop_
_entity.id
_entity.type
_entity.pdbx_description
1 polymer ?
#
loop_
_entity_poly.entity_id
_entity_poly.type
_entity_poly.pdbx_seq_one_letter_code
_entity_poly.pdbx_strand_id
1 'polypeptide(L)'
;MMREYIKMSTLAALVVATVMSASGQNARWNGNGEDGMWTNPANWNVGFVPTLTNDTANWTGDAVTIDDAAFADRFWSRHGSGDNILLVATNGSLTTIGDVALNEFSNGPVDAELNVNGGHLYVGNDISVAGQATSQGEALFVLNSGSINVSTNNKIGTAGQGIGVNGRVDVNGGTYTVSGRSMIGGGNLATDEGVLNLYGGLFTEGIAGSNNTMQIGIGQGNGAVNLYGGKLVNNNNLSMDADASTDAGTAVVNLYGGEWWQVDPDVNMQDESTLAFQEGVLYWSGDQVDAMTELVTNDVVSYILGGTNMLTENWDASWTNGITYDYGYWSVTYGNALFADYNDVTNGFTTVWAYNLSSVTEPAVSNGVAETHTFNNGSGDQLWTTAANWDIGTVPTIEDTVNHTANGDTLVIASDVEVEDLFISNDSSATVAVVDFGALAVNNKIQVGNSGGNGVGILRIDGGELTTGSSIEFGIFGTTRKGIGFLNSGSISAGGTTSLGGFNPASGELTINGGIYTQTGLFEIGRTGAGILNMNGGSLIAKNGFDPLRVGDGSGDGTLNLNGGSIVTSGMQVEWGDIDEGTGTINLNGGLLQIDGNFDAALRLDDNAQINFDQGVFKWAGNWVDFFATNYVDNGFITWANGMTNRVSETWDKSWTNGMSVLFAEFADGFTTVWAFDLSSLPSGYESYAIQYNLQEGSFGDDDEDGASNFREYALNGNPTNNGDTGHVDANNDGTTFSYVYAKRDGDAGIGYTLVDTTDLVYVPGNTNNWDSQSSGPVVGDYSTVTNNYGMTVDQRFIKLLIEEL
;
A
#
# COMPACT_ATOMS: atom_id res chain seq x y z
N MET A 1 -4.04 -44.13 1.96
CA MET A 1 -5.01 -44.19 0.84
C MET A 1 -6.14 -43.20 1.15
N MET A 2 -5.87 -41.91 0.98
CA MET A 2 -6.84 -40.82 0.83
C MET A 2 -6.00 -39.57 0.54
N ARG A 3 -5.91 -39.19 -0.75
CA ARG A 3 -5.42 -37.88 -1.19
C ARG A 3 -6.67 -37.01 -1.29
N GLU A 4 -6.82 -36.03 -0.40
CA GLU A 4 -7.77 -34.93 -0.63
C GLU A 4 -7.07 -33.87 -1.48
N TYR A 5 -7.75 -33.53 -2.57
CA TYR A 5 -7.37 -32.55 -3.58
C TYR A 5 -7.64 -31.14 -3.03
N ILE A 6 -6.60 -30.32 -2.90
CA ILE A 6 -6.73 -28.87 -2.80
C ILE A 6 -7.19 -28.37 -4.17
N LYS A 7 -8.43 -27.88 -4.25
CA LYS A 7 -8.94 -27.14 -5.42
C LYS A 7 -8.39 -25.71 -5.35
N MET A 8 -7.23 -25.48 -5.96
CA MET A 8 -6.84 -24.14 -6.42
C MET A 8 -7.75 -23.79 -7.59
N SER A 9 -8.58 -22.75 -7.43
CA SER A 9 -9.33 -22.12 -8.52
C SER A 9 -8.35 -21.41 -9.45
N THR A 10 -7.88 -22.12 -10.47
CA THR A 10 -7.14 -21.54 -11.59
C THR A 10 -8.14 -20.70 -12.40
N LEU A 11 -8.08 -19.38 -12.27
CA LEU A 11 -8.68 -18.47 -13.23
C LEU A 11 -7.85 -18.59 -14.52
N ALA A 12 -8.24 -19.50 -15.41
CA ALA A 12 -7.60 -19.64 -16.70
C ALA A 12 -7.95 -18.41 -17.54
N ALA A 13 -7.01 -17.47 -17.65
CA ALA A 13 -7.02 -16.46 -18.68
C ALA A 13 -7.09 -17.17 -20.05
N LEU A 14 -8.24 -17.04 -20.71
CA LEU A 14 -8.40 -17.48 -22.10
C LEU A 14 -7.62 -16.50 -22.98
N VAL A 15 -6.32 -16.72 -23.12
CA VAL A 15 -5.47 -16.01 -24.08
C VAL A 15 -5.82 -16.54 -25.47
N VAL A 16 -6.73 -15.85 -26.17
CA VAL A 16 -6.91 -16.01 -27.61
C VAL A 16 -5.69 -15.38 -28.27
N ALA A 17 -4.70 -16.21 -28.60
CA ALA A 17 -3.51 -15.77 -29.34
C ALA A 17 -3.87 -15.48 -30.81
N THR A 18 -4.41 -14.29 -31.06
CA THR A 18 -4.47 -13.71 -32.40
C THR A 18 -3.09 -13.14 -32.70
N VAL A 19 -2.33 -13.79 -33.58
CA VAL A 19 -1.00 -13.33 -34.00
C VAL A 19 -1.16 -12.07 -34.84
N MET A 20 -1.18 -10.90 -34.21
CA MET A 20 -1.07 -9.60 -34.87
C MET A 20 0.38 -9.12 -34.83
N SER A 21 1.07 -9.20 -35.97
CA SER A 21 2.40 -8.63 -36.18
C SER A 21 2.31 -7.18 -36.65
N ALA A 22 1.65 -6.32 -35.87
CA ALA A 22 1.79 -4.86 -36.02
C ALA A 22 2.85 -4.41 -35.01
N SER A 23 3.82 -3.60 -35.44
CA SER A 23 4.77 -2.97 -34.52
C SER A 23 3.98 -2.15 -33.51
N GLY A 24 4.01 -2.52 -32.23
CA GLY A 24 3.29 -1.84 -31.17
C GLY A 24 3.53 -0.33 -31.24
N GLN A 25 2.46 0.46 -31.22
CA GLN A 25 2.61 1.91 -31.15
C GLN A 25 3.17 2.26 -29.77
N ASN A 26 4.19 3.12 -29.75
CA ASN A 26 4.78 3.65 -28.51
C ASN A 26 3.88 4.76 -27.94
N ALA A 27 3.05 4.41 -26.96
CA ALA A 27 2.29 5.38 -26.17
C ALA A 27 3.18 5.96 -25.07
N ARG A 28 3.31 7.28 -25.05
CA ARG A 28 4.13 8.02 -24.09
C ARG A 28 3.23 8.82 -23.17
N TRP A 29 3.48 8.69 -21.88
CA TRP A 29 2.89 9.57 -20.89
C TRP A 29 3.39 10.99 -21.12
N ASN A 30 2.48 11.96 -21.15
CA ASN A 30 2.79 13.39 -21.23
C ASN A 30 2.18 14.21 -20.07
N GLY A 31 1.34 13.60 -19.23
CA GLY A 31 0.73 14.25 -18.05
C GLY A 31 -0.21 15.42 -18.35
N ASN A 32 -0.65 15.61 -19.60
CA ASN A 32 -1.41 16.80 -20.00
C ASN A 32 -2.84 16.86 -19.42
N GLY A 33 -3.38 15.75 -18.90
CA GLY A 33 -4.70 15.68 -18.28
C GLY A 33 -4.74 16.21 -16.84
N GLU A 34 -3.59 16.58 -16.26
CA GLU A 34 -3.41 17.13 -14.91
C GLU A 34 -3.86 16.24 -13.73
N ASP A 35 -4.55 15.12 -13.97
CA ASP A 35 -5.08 14.22 -12.94
C ASP A 35 -4.09 13.11 -12.54
N GLY A 36 -3.07 12.82 -13.36
CA GLY A 36 -2.11 11.75 -13.11
C GLY A 36 -2.65 10.33 -13.37
N MET A 37 -3.84 10.17 -13.96
CA MET A 37 -4.57 8.89 -14.01
C MET A 37 -4.32 8.13 -15.31
N TRP A 38 -3.96 6.84 -15.24
CA TRP A 38 -3.67 6.01 -16.42
C TRP A 38 -4.83 5.97 -17.41
N THR A 39 -6.05 5.93 -16.86
CA THR A 39 -7.33 5.81 -17.56
C THR A 39 -7.73 7.07 -18.35
N ASN A 40 -7.04 8.20 -18.17
CA ASN A 40 -7.34 9.41 -18.92
C ASN A 40 -6.55 9.47 -20.25
N PRO A 41 -7.22 9.39 -21.43
CA PRO A 41 -6.58 9.49 -22.73
C PRO A 41 -5.72 10.75 -22.93
N ALA A 42 -6.07 11.86 -22.28
CA ALA A 42 -5.38 13.14 -22.41
C ALA A 42 -3.95 13.10 -21.86
N ASN A 43 -3.65 12.19 -20.93
CA ASN A 43 -2.31 11.98 -20.38
C ASN A 43 -1.37 11.23 -21.33
N TRP A 44 -1.88 10.74 -22.47
CA TRP A 44 -1.11 9.99 -23.45
C TRP A 44 -0.88 10.82 -24.71
N ASN A 45 0.36 10.81 -25.22
CA ASN A 45 0.72 11.54 -26.45
C ASN A 45 -0.02 11.04 -27.70
N VAL A 46 -0.57 9.84 -27.64
CA VAL A 46 -1.36 9.21 -28.71
C VAL A 46 -2.85 9.56 -28.61
N GLY A 47 -3.29 10.20 -27.53
CA GLY A 47 -4.69 10.57 -27.31
C GLY A 47 -5.62 9.39 -26.99
N PHE A 48 -5.07 8.25 -26.58
CA PHE A 48 -5.82 7.07 -26.14
C PHE A 48 -5.09 6.33 -25.02
N VAL A 49 -5.84 5.62 -24.17
CA VAL A 49 -5.31 4.79 -23.09
C VAL A 49 -4.64 3.54 -23.68
N PRO A 50 -3.40 3.19 -23.27
CA PRO A 50 -2.70 2.05 -23.82
C PRO A 50 -3.43 0.71 -23.58
N THR A 51 -3.23 -0.20 -24.54
CA THR A 51 -3.70 -1.59 -24.50
C THR A 51 -2.53 -2.57 -24.47
N LEU A 52 -2.84 -3.87 -24.40
CA LEU A 52 -1.85 -4.95 -24.48
C LEU A 52 -0.99 -4.97 -25.75
N THR A 53 -1.35 -4.21 -26.79
CA THR A 53 -0.56 -4.13 -28.04
C THR A 53 0.35 -2.92 -28.09
N ASN A 54 0.33 -2.06 -27.07
CA ASN A 54 1.05 -0.81 -27.03
C ASN A 54 2.27 -0.91 -26.12
N ASP A 55 3.43 -0.54 -26.66
CA ASP A 55 4.60 -0.26 -25.82
C ASP A 55 4.34 1.06 -25.08
N THR A 56 4.40 1.05 -23.75
CA THR A 56 4.13 2.23 -22.92
C THR A 56 5.38 2.72 -22.24
N ALA A 57 5.55 4.04 -22.20
CA ALA A 57 6.66 4.64 -21.48
C ALA A 57 6.28 5.95 -20.78
N ASN A 58 6.72 6.13 -19.53
CA ASN A 58 6.64 7.40 -18.82
C ASN A 58 7.90 8.22 -19.10
N TRP A 59 7.74 9.42 -19.68
CA TRP A 59 8.82 10.28 -20.19
C TRP A 59 8.89 11.67 -19.52
N THR A 60 7.97 12.01 -18.60
CA THR A 60 7.81 13.40 -18.14
C THR A 60 8.35 13.69 -16.74
N GLY A 61 8.64 12.67 -15.92
CA GLY A 61 8.95 12.89 -14.50
C GLY A 61 7.70 13.15 -13.65
N ASP A 62 6.52 12.79 -14.16
CA ASP A 62 5.26 12.86 -13.42
C ASP A 62 4.89 11.51 -12.82
N ALA A 63 4.03 11.54 -11.80
CA ALA A 63 3.40 10.35 -11.24
C ALA A 63 2.29 9.83 -12.17
N VAL A 64 2.25 8.52 -12.36
CA VAL A 64 1.20 7.78 -13.08
C VAL A 64 0.48 6.91 -12.08
N THR A 65 -0.82 7.11 -11.92
CA THR A 65 -1.67 6.32 -11.01
C THR A 65 -2.50 5.32 -11.82
N ILE A 66 -2.34 4.03 -11.51
CA ILE A 66 -3.22 2.94 -11.91
C ILE A 66 -4.29 2.80 -10.83
N ASP A 67 -5.49 3.24 -11.14
CA ASP A 67 -6.67 3.25 -10.26
C ASP A 67 -7.70 2.16 -10.61
N ASP A 68 -7.64 1.66 -11.84
CA ASP A 68 -8.46 0.58 -12.37
C ASP A 68 -7.61 -0.39 -13.23
N ALA A 69 -8.24 -1.25 -14.02
CA ALA A 69 -7.58 -2.16 -14.95
C ALA A 69 -6.82 -1.40 -16.05
N ALA A 70 -5.50 -1.57 -16.07
CA ALA A 70 -4.58 -1.00 -17.04
C ALA A 70 -3.83 -2.11 -17.79
N PHE A 71 -3.51 -1.84 -19.05
CA PHE A 71 -2.90 -2.81 -19.95
C PHE A 71 -1.76 -2.19 -20.75
N ALA A 72 -0.68 -2.94 -20.94
CA ALA A 72 0.41 -2.56 -21.83
C ALA A 72 1.05 -3.79 -22.49
N ASP A 73 1.72 -3.64 -23.64
CA ASP A 73 2.72 -4.63 -24.06
C ASP A 73 3.86 -4.58 -23.05
N ARG A 74 4.52 -3.42 -22.93
CA ARG A 74 5.63 -3.16 -21.99
C ARG A 74 5.43 -1.84 -21.27
N PHE A 75 5.98 -1.71 -20.07
CA PHE A 75 6.03 -0.43 -19.36
C PHE A 75 7.48 -0.05 -19.06
N TRP A 76 7.86 1.17 -19.45
CA TRP A 76 9.17 1.72 -19.19
C TRP A 76 9.09 3.07 -18.48
N SER A 77 9.78 3.22 -17.36
CA SER A 77 10.03 4.52 -16.75
C SER A 77 11.37 5.05 -17.26
N ARG A 78 11.35 6.14 -18.06
CA ARG A 78 12.52 6.63 -18.81
C ARG A 78 12.63 8.16 -18.80
N HIS A 79 13.86 8.65 -18.63
CA HIS A 79 14.35 9.97 -19.08
C HIS A 79 13.33 11.14 -19.07
N GLY A 80 13.14 11.71 -17.89
CA GLY A 80 12.60 13.06 -17.66
C GLY A 80 13.40 13.73 -16.54
N SER A 81 13.39 15.06 -16.46
CA SER A 81 13.89 15.76 -15.26
C SER A 81 12.83 15.65 -14.17
N GLY A 82 13.00 14.76 -13.19
CA GLY A 82 12.04 14.53 -12.11
C GLY A 82 11.89 13.06 -11.77
N ASP A 83 11.16 12.80 -10.69
CA ASP A 83 10.92 11.46 -10.15
C ASP A 83 9.81 10.79 -10.96
N ASN A 84 10.13 9.70 -11.66
CA ASN A 84 9.12 8.98 -12.45
C ASN A 84 8.45 7.94 -11.57
N ILE A 85 7.28 8.27 -11.03
CA ILE A 85 6.55 7.43 -10.08
C ILE A 85 5.44 6.68 -10.83
N LEU A 86 5.36 5.36 -10.70
CA LEU A 86 4.20 4.55 -11.06
C LEU A 86 3.53 4.06 -9.78
N LEU A 87 2.29 4.47 -9.54
CA LEU A 87 1.50 4.09 -8.37
C LEU A 87 0.39 3.13 -8.80
N VAL A 88 0.35 1.92 -8.25
CA VAL A 88 -0.78 0.99 -8.38
C VAL A 88 -1.63 1.07 -7.11
N ALA A 89 -2.75 1.78 -7.19
CA ALA A 89 -3.67 2.00 -6.08
C ALA A 89 -4.41 0.71 -5.67
N THR A 90 -5.13 0.72 -4.55
CA THR A 90 -5.78 -0.47 -3.98
C THR A 90 -6.72 -1.21 -4.94
N ASN A 91 -7.34 -0.48 -5.86
CA ASN A 91 -8.24 -1.02 -6.88
C ASN A 91 -7.59 -1.15 -8.26
N GLY A 92 -6.38 -0.61 -8.44
CA GLY A 92 -5.67 -0.64 -9.70
C GLY A 92 -5.14 -2.03 -10.03
N SER A 93 -5.16 -2.37 -11.31
CA SER A 93 -4.55 -3.60 -11.80
C SER A 93 -3.82 -3.37 -13.12
N LEU A 94 -2.48 -3.33 -13.10
CA LEU A 94 -1.69 -3.25 -14.32
C LEU A 94 -1.29 -4.64 -14.81
N THR A 95 -1.58 -4.93 -16.09
CA THR A 95 -1.14 -6.16 -16.77
C THR A 95 -0.26 -5.82 -17.96
N THR A 96 0.96 -6.37 -18.00
CA THR A 96 1.87 -6.29 -19.15
C THR A 96 2.08 -7.66 -19.80
N ILE A 97 2.26 -7.71 -21.12
CA ILE A 97 2.68 -8.96 -21.82
C ILE A 97 4.20 -9.14 -21.75
N GLY A 98 4.94 -8.05 -21.87
CA GLY A 98 6.38 -7.96 -21.78
C GLY A 98 6.84 -7.41 -20.44
N ASP A 99 7.96 -6.70 -20.50
CA ASP A 99 8.69 -6.18 -19.35
C ASP A 99 8.04 -4.97 -18.68
N VAL A 100 8.29 -4.85 -17.38
CA VAL A 100 8.19 -3.61 -16.61
C VAL A 100 9.61 -3.20 -16.23
N ALA A 101 10.15 -2.13 -16.80
CA ALA A 101 11.49 -1.65 -16.47
C ALA A 101 11.47 -0.24 -15.87
N LEU A 102 12.07 -0.12 -14.68
CA LEU A 102 12.30 1.14 -13.99
C LEU A 102 13.73 1.59 -14.26
N ASN A 103 13.87 2.84 -14.69
CA ASN A 103 15.14 3.47 -15.03
C ASN A 103 15.89 2.74 -16.15
N GLU A 104 15.25 2.62 -17.33
CA GLU A 104 15.87 2.05 -18.53
C GLU A 104 16.27 3.14 -19.55
N PHE A 105 17.39 2.94 -20.25
CA PHE A 105 17.89 3.80 -21.34
C PHE A 105 18.07 5.28 -20.97
N SER A 106 18.45 5.55 -19.73
CA SER A 106 18.75 6.90 -19.25
C SER A 106 20.20 7.25 -19.62
N ASN A 107 20.40 8.37 -20.34
CA ASN A 107 21.74 8.91 -20.60
C ASN A 107 22.26 9.77 -19.43
N GLY A 108 21.71 9.55 -18.23
CA GLY A 108 22.01 10.27 -17.00
C GLY A 108 21.24 9.66 -15.82
N PRO A 109 21.57 10.02 -14.57
CA PRO A 109 20.87 9.51 -13.38
C PRO A 109 19.40 9.92 -13.44
N VAL A 110 18.51 8.93 -13.41
CA VAL A 110 17.07 9.11 -13.29
C VAL A 110 16.64 8.34 -12.05
N ASP A 111 15.76 8.94 -11.26
CA ASP A 111 15.11 8.27 -10.15
C ASP A 111 13.73 7.78 -10.63
N ALA A 112 13.52 6.47 -10.60
CA ALA A 112 12.27 5.84 -10.99
C ALA A 112 11.71 5.05 -9.82
N GLU A 113 10.43 5.27 -9.51
CA GLU A 113 9.75 4.63 -8.39
C GLU A 113 8.53 3.85 -8.87
N LEU A 114 8.33 2.66 -8.35
CA LEU A 114 7.08 1.89 -8.48
C LEU A 114 6.52 1.65 -7.09
N ASN A 115 5.27 2.00 -6.86
CA ASN A 115 4.57 1.79 -5.59
C ASN A 115 3.32 0.95 -5.81
N VAL A 116 3.18 -0.15 -5.09
CA VAL A 116 1.96 -0.98 -5.12
C VAL A 116 1.28 -0.93 -3.75
N ASN A 117 0.12 -0.28 -3.70
CA ASN A 117 -0.62 0.09 -2.49
C ASN A 117 -1.99 -0.62 -2.46
N GLY A 118 -1.99 -1.94 -2.54
CA GLY A 118 -3.18 -2.79 -2.41
C GLY A 118 -3.65 -3.40 -3.73
N GLY A 119 -3.25 -2.84 -4.88
CA GLY A 119 -3.63 -3.32 -6.19
C GLY A 119 -2.84 -4.54 -6.69
N HIS A 120 -2.97 -4.81 -8.00
CA HIS A 120 -2.36 -5.97 -8.64
C HIS A 120 -1.42 -5.56 -9.79
N LEU A 121 -0.24 -6.17 -9.85
CA LEU A 121 0.68 -6.01 -10.98
C LEU A 121 1.01 -7.39 -11.58
N TYR A 122 0.66 -7.58 -12.85
CA TYR A 122 0.98 -8.79 -13.60
C TYR A 122 1.99 -8.44 -14.69
N VAL A 123 3.18 -9.03 -14.60
CA VAL A 123 4.28 -8.82 -15.55
C VAL A 123 4.48 -10.09 -16.37
N GLY A 124 4.16 -10.02 -17.66
CA GLY A 124 4.21 -11.16 -18.57
C GLY A 124 5.64 -11.62 -18.95
N ASN A 125 6.64 -10.75 -18.75
CA ASN A 125 8.06 -11.11 -18.89
C ASN A 125 8.86 -10.62 -17.66
N ASP A 126 9.90 -9.81 -17.83
CA ASP A 126 10.81 -9.42 -16.76
C ASP A 126 10.33 -8.16 -16.03
N ILE A 127 10.48 -8.11 -14.71
CA ILE A 127 10.52 -6.83 -14.00
C ILE A 127 11.98 -6.46 -13.75
N SER A 128 12.35 -5.21 -14.04
CA SER A 128 13.71 -4.72 -13.92
C SER A 128 13.76 -3.39 -13.16
N VAL A 129 14.37 -3.40 -11.99
CA VAL A 129 14.59 -2.23 -11.13
C VAL A 129 16.06 -1.84 -11.27
N ALA A 130 16.36 -0.93 -12.20
CA ALA A 130 17.72 -0.59 -12.63
C ALA A 130 18.56 -1.81 -13.10
N GLY A 131 17.90 -2.81 -13.71
CA GLY A 131 18.50 -4.11 -14.07
C GLY A 131 18.83 -4.32 -15.55
N GLN A 132 18.62 -3.34 -16.43
CA GLN A 132 18.86 -3.50 -17.88
C GLN A 132 20.18 -2.86 -18.29
N ALA A 133 20.82 -3.39 -19.34
CA ALA A 133 22.17 -3.01 -19.77
C ALA A 133 22.36 -1.54 -20.16
N THR A 134 21.31 -0.72 -20.13
CA THR A 134 21.34 0.70 -20.46
C THR A 134 20.89 1.58 -19.29
N SER A 135 20.68 1.00 -18.11
CA SER A 135 20.29 1.71 -16.89
C SER A 135 21.45 2.57 -16.36
N GLN A 136 21.09 3.74 -15.79
CA GLN A 136 21.99 4.64 -15.08
C GLN A 136 21.21 5.32 -13.93
N GLY A 137 21.74 5.33 -12.71
CA GLY A 137 21.08 5.97 -11.55
C GLY A 137 20.33 5.00 -10.64
N GLU A 138 19.28 5.48 -9.97
CA GLU A 138 18.58 4.73 -8.92
C GLU A 138 17.19 4.28 -9.40
N ALA A 139 16.72 3.13 -8.92
CA ALA A 139 15.34 2.74 -9.06
C ALA A 139 14.86 2.10 -7.77
N LEU A 140 13.68 2.52 -7.33
CA LEU A 140 13.01 2.02 -6.15
C LEU A 140 11.71 1.33 -6.54
N PHE A 141 11.44 0.18 -5.95
CA PHE A 141 10.13 -0.45 -6.04
C PHE A 141 9.66 -0.82 -4.63
N VAL A 142 8.48 -0.35 -4.23
CA VAL A 142 7.87 -0.62 -2.93
C VAL A 142 6.55 -1.37 -3.10
N LEU A 143 6.42 -2.52 -2.42
CA LEU A 143 5.16 -3.24 -2.25
C LEU A 143 4.64 -3.05 -0.82
N ASN A 144 3.69 -2.15 -0.64
CA ASN A 144 3.06 -1.89 0.65
C ASN A 144 1.98 -2.93 0.97
N SER A 145 1.15 -3.27 -0.02
CA SER A 145 0.14 -4.33 0.05
C SER A 145 -0.32 -4.70 -1.37
N GLY A 146 -1.17 -5.73 -1.52
CA GLY A 146 -1.64 -6.20 -2.83
C GLY A 146 -0.85 -7.40 -3.35
N SER A 147 -0.75 -7.57 -4.67
CA SER A 147 -0.01 -8.69 -5.26
C SER A 147 0.76 -8.34 -6.52
N ILE A 148 1.92 -8.96 -6.70
CA ILE A 148 2.71 -8.90 -7.92
C ILE A 148 3.02 -10.30 -8.41
N ASN A 149 2.84 -10.52 -9.71
CA ASN A 149 3.16 -11.78 -10.37
C ASN A 149 4.05 -11.50 -11.58
N VAL A 150 5.29 -11.98 -11.53
CA VAL A 150 6.27 -11.86 -12.61
C VAL A 150 6.46 -13.22 -13.25
N SER A 151 6.31 -13.29 -14.56
CA SER A 151 6.28 -14.57 -15.29
C SER A 151 7.68 -15.11 -15.58
N THR A 152 8.69 -14.24 -15.73
CA THR A 152 10.07 -14.67 -15.98
C THR A 152 11.02 -14.19 -14.89
N ASN A 153 11.71 -13.06 -15.04
CA ASN A 153 12.80 -12.70 -14.14
C ASN A 153 12.52 -11.41 -13.37
N ASN A 154 13.01 -11.37 -12.14
CA ASN A 154 13.14 -10.15 -11.36
C ASN A 154 14.62 -9.71 -11.37
N LYS A 155 14.91 -8.51 -11.85
CA LYS A 155 16.27 -7.98 -11.99
C LYS A 155 16.40 -6.71 -11.14
N ILE A 156 17.33 -6.69 -10.20
CA ILE A 156 17.52 -5.57 -9.27
C ILE A 156 18.99 -5.15 -9.34
N GLY A 157 19.30 -4.00 -9.95
CA GLY A 157 20.67 -3.47 -10.02
C GLY A 157 21.67 -4.32 -10.84
N THR A 158 21.20 -5.06 -11.85
CA THR A 158 21.98 -6.11 -12.52
C THR A 158 22.81 -5.67 -13.73
N ALA A 159 22.74 -4.43 -14.22
CA ALA A 159 23.39 -4.11 -15.50
C ALA A 159 23.70 -2.62 -15.77
N GLY A 160 24.66 -2.02 -15.04
CA GLY A 160 25.15 -0.68 -15.36
C GLY A 160 26.01 -0.61 -16.63
N GLN A 161 25.92 0.50 -17.37
CA GLN A 161 26.88 0.86 -18.43
C GLN A 161 27.59 2.18 -18.13
N GLY A 162 28.82 2.08 -17.62
CA GLY A 162 29.74 3.20 -17.42
C GLY A 162 29.47 4.08 -16.19
N ILE A 163 28.29 4.01 -15.60
CA ILE A 163 27.88 4.67 -14.34
C ILE A 163 27.16 3.61 -13.50
N GLY A 164 27.39 3.63 -12.17
CA GLY A 164 26.73 2.73 -11.22
C GLY A 164 25.21 2.76 -11.33
N VAL A 165 24.58 1.61 -11.18
CA VAL A 165 23.11 1.47 -11.02
C VAL A 165 22.76 0.98 -9.63
N ASN A 166 21.78 1.61 -9.00
CA ASN A 166 21.28 1.23 -7.66
C ASN A 166 19.83 0.79 -7.77
N GLY A 167 19.58 -0.51 -7.83
CA GLY A 167 18.23 -1.07 -7.79
C GLY A 167 17.85 -1.43 -6.36
N ARG A 168 16.66 -1.01 -5.90
CA ARG A 168 16.15 -1.38 -4.58
C ARG A 168 14.70 -1.82 -4.66
N VAL A 169 14.39 -2.93 -4.01
CA VAL A 169 13.03 -3.45 -3.84
C VAL A 169 12.72 -3.60 -2.36
N ASP A 170 11.63 -2.98 -1.90
CA ASP A 170 11.14 -3.06 -0.53
C ASP A 170 9.76 -3.73 -0.49
N VAL A 171 9.65 -4.85 0.22
CA VAL A 171 8.39 -5.59 0.42
C VAL A 171 7.94 -5.40 1.86
N ASN A 172 6.99 -4.47 2.07
CA ASN A 172 6.40 -4.19 3.37
C ASN A 172 5.21 -5.10 3.69
N GLY A 173 4.50 -5.58 2.66
CA GLY A 173 3.33 -6.45 2.78
C GLY A 173 2.95 -7.12 1.45
N GLY A 174 1.78 -7.75 1.40
CA GLY A 174 1.26 -8.37 0.17
C GLY A 174 1.99 -9.65 -0.27
N THR A 175 1.82 -10.02 -1.54
CA THR A 175 2.46 -11.20 -2.15
C THR A 175 3.24 -10.83 -3.41
N TYR A 176 4.53 -11.16 -3.47
CA TYR A 176 5.38 -10.96 -4.64
C TYR A 176 5.88 -12.31 -5.16
N THR A 177 5.37 -12.74 -6.31
CA THR A 177 5.71 -14.03 -6.94
C THR A 177 6.53 -13.83 -8.21
N VAL A 178 7.63 -14.55 -8.34
CA VAL A 178 8.50 -14.58 -9.54
C VAL A 178 8.60 -16.01 -10.06
N SER A 179 8.02 -16.32 -11.21
CA SER A 179 7.96 -17.71 -11.70
C SER A 179 9.30 -18.24 -12.22
N GLY A 180 10.17 -17.37 -12.73
CA GLY A 180 11.52 -17.72 -13.18
C GLY A 180 12.54 -17.56 -12.06
N ARG A 181 13.43 -16.56 -12.16
CA ARG A 181 14.50 -16.31 -11.17
C ARG A 181 14.64 -14.84 -10.80
N SER A 182 15.18 -14.58 -9.62
CA SER A 182 15.69 -13.25 -9.24
C SER A 182 17.18 -13.13 -9.46
N MET A 183 17.59 -11.95 -9.94
CA MET A 183 18.98 -11.52 -10.10
C MET A 183 19.14 -10.21 -9.33
N ILE A 184 19.97 -10.20 -8.31
CA ILE A 184 20.08 -9.12 -7.32
C ILE A 184 21.55 -8.69 -7.25
N GLY A 185 21.84 -7.50 -7.75
CA GLY A 185 23.22 -7.03 -7.96
C GLY A 185 23.89 -7.71 -9.16
N GLY A 186 25.22 -7.79 -9.17
CA GLY A 186 25.96 -8.47 -10.23
C GLY A 186 26.08 -7.66 -11.54
N GLY A 187 26.02 -6.34 -11.44
CA GLY A 187 26.24 -5.46 -12.58
C GLY A 187 27.67 -5.52 -13.15
N ASN A 188 27.90 -4.79 -14.25
CA ASN A 188 29.20 -4.79 -14.93
C ASN A 188 30.24 -3.93 -14.19
N LEU A 189 29.83 -3.17 -13.19
CA LEU A 189 30.68 -2.24 -12.43
C LEU A 189 30.63 -2.57 -10.94
N ALA A 190 31.75 -2.37 -10.25
CA ALA A 190 31.86 -2.48 -8.79
C ALA A 190 30.96 -1.51 -7.99
N THR A 191 30.40 -0.52 -8.66
CA THR A 191 29.47 0.46 -8.09
C THR A 191 28.01 0.12 -8.34
N ASP A 192 27.72 -0.96 -9.08
CA ASP A 192 26.35 -1.42 -9.26
C ASP A 192 25.89 -2.10 -7.96
N GLU A 193 24.70 -1.76 -7.48
CA GLU A 193 24.12 -2.28 -6.25
C GLU A 193 22.67 -2.75 -6.50
N GLY A 194 22.35 -3.95 -6.06
CA GLY A 194 20.99 -4.47 -6.03
C GLY A 194 20.59 -4.88 -4.62
N VAL A 195 19.48 -4.36 -4.12
CA VAL A 195 19.00 -4.63 -2.76
C VAL A 195 17.54 -5.10 -2.78
N LEU A 196 17.26 -6.22 -2.11
CA LEU A 196 15.91 -6.69 -1.82
C LEU A 196 15.69 -6.71 -0.30
N ASN A 197 14.80 -5.84 0.19
CA ASN A 197 14.40 -5.78 1.59
C ASN A 197 13.00 -6.37 1.77
N LEU A 198 12.83 -7.27 2.73
CA LEU A 198 11.54 -7.81 3.15
C LEU A 198 11.28 -7.38 4.60
N TYR A 199 10.38 -6.40 4.77
CA TYR A 199 9.88 -5.98 6.08
C TYR A 199 8.64 -6.79 6.50
N GLY A 200 7.90 -7.32 5.53
CA GLY A 200 6.72 -8.15 5.73
C GLY A 200 6.31 -8.91 4.47
N GLY A 201 5.06 -9.39 4.42
CA GLY A 201 4.50 -10.06 3.24
C GLY A 201 5.12 -11.43 2.91
N LEU A 202 4.86 -11.88 1.68
CA LEU A 202 5.37 -13.13 1.13
C LEU A 202 6.06 -12.88 -0.21
N PHE A 203 7.37 -13.13 -0.29
CA PHE A 203 8.11 -13.25 -1.53
C PHE A 203 8.25 -14.73 -1.90
N THR A 204 7.86 -15.12 -3.10
CA THR A 204 8.05 -16.49 -3.59
C THR A 204 8.70 -16.44 -4.95
N GLU A 205 9.74 -17.23 -5.17
CA GLU A 205 10.29 -17.41 -6.50
C GLU A 205 10.45 -18.86 -6.91
N GLY A 206 10.49 -19.06 -8.22
CA GLY A 206 10.66 -20.34 -8.86
C GLY A 206 9.42 -21.21 -8.82
N ILE A 207 9.45 -22.22 -9.68
CA ILE A 207 8.54 -23.37 -9.61
C ILE A 207 9.38 -24.54 -9.11
N ALA A 208 8.93 -25.22 -8.05
CA ALA A 208 9.65 -26.34 -7.46
C ALA A 208 10.10 -27.36 -8.53
N GLY A 209 11.42 -27.64 -8.54
CA GLY A 209 12.05 -28.54 -9.51
C GLY A 209 12.46 -27.90 -10.84
N SER A 210 12.42 -26.57 -10.95
CA SER A 210 13.01 -25.86 -12.09
C SER A 210 14.52 -25.70 -11.91
N ASN A 211 15.31 -25.78 -12.99
CA ASN A 211 16.76 -25.55 -12.95
C ASN A 211 17.11 -24.05 -12.93
N ASN A 212 16.20 -23.21 -12.45
CA ASN A 212 16.46 -21.79 -12.30
C ASN A 212 17.35 -21.57 -11.09
N THR A 213 17.96 -20.39 -11.01
CA THR A 213 18.90 -20.07 -9.94
C THR A 213 18.65 -18.64 -9.47
N MET A 214 18.41 -18.45 -8.18
CA MET A 214 18.49 -17.14 -7.53
C MET A 214 19.94 -16.68 -7.58
N GLN A 215 20.19 -15.50 -8.11
CA GLN A 215 21.53 -14.96 -8.28
C GLN A 215 21.68 -13.71 -7.41
N ILE A 216 22.63 -13.72 -6.49
CA ILE A 216 22.96 -12.56 -5.64
C ILE A 216 24.42 -12.23 -5.87
N GLY A 217 24.71 -10.99 -6.26
CA GLY A 217 26.06 -10.47 -6.46
C GLY A 217 26.89 -11.25 -7.49
N ILE A 218 26.29 -11.73 -8.60
CA ILE A 218 27.06 -12.46 -9.63
C ILE A 218 27.63 -11.47 -10.65
N GLY A 219 28.93 -11.20 -10.58
CA GLY A 219 29.64 -10.20 -11.37
C GLY A 219 30.09 -9.03 -10.49
N GLN A 220 30.63 -7.97 -11.08
CA GLN A 220 31.34 -6.93 -10.31
C GLN A 220 30.49 -6.18 -9.27
N GLY A 221 29.16 -6.12 -9.44
CA GLY A 221 28.27 -5.33 -8.57
C GLY A 221 27.82 -6.07 -7.30
N ASN A 222 27.53 -5.30 -6.25
CA ASN A 222 27.06 -5.82 -4.96
C ASN A 222 25.57 -6.23 -5.02
N GLY A 223 25.25 -7.37 -4.40
CA GLY A 223 23.88 -7.84 -4.21
C GLY A 223 23.58 -8.07 -2.73
N ALA A 224 22.45 -7.56 -2.25
CA ALA A 224 22.00 -7.75 -0.88
C ALA A 224 20.54 -8.20 -0.80
N VAL A 225 20.27 -9.18 0.06
CA VAL A 225 18.92 -9.58 0.46
C VAL A 225 18.79 -9.42 1.97
N ASN A 226 17.87 -8.57 2.43
CA ASN A 226 17.67 -8.30 3.85
C ASN A 226 16.26 -8.71 4.25
N LEU A 227 16.13 -9.65 5.18
CA LEU A 227 14.85 -10.02 5.78
C LEU A 227 14.77 -9.38 7.15
N TYR A 228 13.94 -8.37 7.31
CA TYR A 228 13.56 -7.79 8.60
C TYR A 228 12.29 -8.47 9.16
N GLY A 229 11.46 -9.03 8.28
CA GLY A 229 10.25 -9.77 8.61
C GLY A 229 9.73 -10.54 7.41
N GLY A 230 8.45 -10.93 7.45
CA GLY A 230 7.79 -11.62 6.35
C GLY A 230 8.34 -13.02 6.07
N LYS A 231 8.11 -13.49 4.84
CA LYS A 231 8.52 -14.83 4.39
C LYS A 231 9.08 -14.80 2.97
N LEU A 232 10.29 -15.32 2.79
CA LEU A 232 10.90 -15.58 1.49
C LEU A 232 10.86 -17.08 1.21
N VAL A 233 10.35 -17.49 0.05
CA VAL A 233 10.39 -18.89 -0.42
C VAL A 233 11.15 -18.94 -1.74
N ASN A 234 12.35 -19.52 -1.71
CA ASN A 234 13.15 -19.79 -2.90
C ASN A 234 13.00 -21.26 -3.32
N ASN A 235 12.33 -21.50 -4.44
CA ASN A 235 12.19 -22.85 -5.03
C ASN A 235 13.27 -23.18 -6.08
N ASN A 236 14.22 -22.27 -6.29
CA ASN A 236 15.33 -22.40 -7.22
C ASN A 236 16.63 -22.70 -6.48
N ASN A 237 17.66 -23.11 -7.23
CA ASN A 237 19.02 -23.18 -6.71
C ASN A 237 19.45 -21.78 -6.24
N LEU A 238 20.27 -21.69 -5.19
CA LEU A 238 20.84 -20.42 -4.76
C LEU A 238 22.28 -20.31 -5.26
N SER A 239 22.63 -19.16 -5.83
CA SER A 239 23.98 -18.84 -6.28
C SER A 239 24.36 -17.46 -5.78
N MET A 240 25.31 -17.42 -4.87
CA MET A 240 25.87 -16.19 -4.31
C MET A 240 27.31 -16.07 -4.78
N ASP A 241 27.60 -14.97 -5.48
CA ASP A 241 28.94 -14.64 -5.94
C ASP A 241 29.66 -15.81 -6.65
N ALA A 242 28.91 -16.62 -7.40
CA ALA A 242 29.43 -17.88 -7.98
C ALA A 242 30.21 -17.67 -9.28
N ASP A 243 30.80 -16.50 -9.42
CA ASP A 243 31.66 -16.15 -10.53
C ASP A 243 33.07 -16.73 -10.27
N ALA A 244 33.85 -16.96 -11.33
CA ALA A 244 35.07 -17.77 -11.23
C ALA A 244 36.34 -16.96 -10.91
N SER A 245 36.27 -15.67 -10.54
CA SER A 245 37.51 -14.88 -10.36
C SER A 245 37.36 -13.46 -9.81
N THR A 246 37.96 -13.19 -8.65
CA THR A 246 38.60 -11.90 -8.25
C THR A 246 37.82 -10.62 -8.55
N ASP A 247 36.50 -10.71 -8.67
CA ASP A 247 35.71 -9.52 -8.92
C ASP A 247 35.59 -8.73 -7.61
N ALA A 248 34.98 -7.55 -7.68
CA ALA A 248 34.88 -6.68 -6.50
C ALA A 248 33.47 -6.72 -5.90
N GLY A 249 32.60 -7.56 -6.45
CA GLY A 249 31.22 -7.72 -6.01
C GLY A 249 31.18 -8.39 -4.65
N THR A 250 30.04 -8.25 -3.99
CA THR A 250 29.75 -8.96 -2.75
C THR A 250 28.32 -9.47 -2.83
N ALA A 251 28.07 -10.65 -2.25
CA ALA A 251 26.74 -11.21 -2.15
C ALA A 251 26.38 -11.40 -0.69
N VAL A 252 25.44 -10.60 -0.18
CA VAL A 252 25.09 -10.60 1.24
C VAL A 252 23.63 -11.01 1.41
N VAL A 253 23.37 -11.93 2.32
CA VAL A 253 22.03 -12.17 2.85
C VAL A 253 22.02 -11.91 4.35
N ASN A 254 21.16 -11.01 4.79
CA ASN A 254 20.98 -10.69 6.21
C ASN A 254 19.59 -11.14 6.67
N LEU A 255 19.57 -12.04 7.64
CA LEU A 255 18.36 -12.52 8.31
C LEU A 255 18.19 -11.77 9.62
N TYR A 256 17.79 -10.50 9.52
CA TYR A 256 17.45 -9.66 10.67
C TYR A 256 16.24 -10.22 11.40
N GLY A 257 15.19 -10.63 10.67
CA GLY A 257 14.00 -11.31 11.17
C GLY A 257 13.35 -12.20 10.10
N GLY A 258 12.08 -12.58 10.29
CA GLY A 258 11.30 -13.32 9.30
C GLY A 258 11.73 -14.76 9.04
N GLU A 259 11.20 -15.34 7.96
CA GLU A 259 11.47 -16.72 7.53
C GLU A 259 12.05 -16.77 6.11
N TRP A 260 13.17 -17.47 5.91
CA TRP A 260 13.64 -17.86 4.58
C TRP A 260 13.51 -19.37 4.40
N TRP A 261 12.80 -19.80 3.37
CA TRP A 261 12.66 -21.18 2.95
C TRP A 261 13.47 -21.42 1.66
N GLN A 262 14.61 -22.09 1.78
CA GLN A 262 15.42 -22.59 0.68
C GLN A 262 14.99 -24.02 0.35
N VAL A 263 14.07 -24.16 -0.61
CA VAL A 263 13.38 -25.43 -0.91
C VAL A 263 14.22 -26.33 -1.82
N ASP A 264 15.01 -25.76 -2.71
CA ASP A 264 16.00 -26.52 -3.47
C ASP A 264 17.28 -26.69 -2.64
N PRO A 265 17.81 -27.92 -2.48
CA PRO A 265 19.01 -28.14 -1.67
C PRO A 265 20.29 -27.52 -2.25
N ASP A 266 20.33 -27.22 -3.56
CA ASP A 266 21.55 -26.77 -4.22
C ASP A 266 21.84 -25.29 -3.92
N VAL A 267 22.77 -25.06 -2.99
CA VAL A 267 23.33 -23.75 -2.65
C VAL A 267 24.80 -23.69 -3.06
N ASN A 268 25.14 -22.71 -3.89
CA ASN A 268 26.51 -22.43 -4.31
C ASN A 268 26.89 -21.02 -3.84
N MET A 269 27.70 -20.94 -2.78
CA MET A 269 28.24 -19.69 -2.24
C MET A 269 29.76 -19.72 -2.45
N GLN A 270 30.31 -18.68 -3.10
CA GLN A 270 31.75 -18.56 -3.37
C GLN A 270 32.28 -17.19 -2.92
N ASP A 271 33.60 -17.06 -2.97
CA ASP A 271 34.36 -15.81 -2.82
C ASP A 271 33.91 -14.89 -1.67
N GLU A 272 33.31 -13.73 -1.97
CA GLU A 272 32.90 -12.70 -1.01
C GLU A 272 31.42 -12.81 -0.57
N SER A 273 30.86 -14.03 -0.62
CA SER A 273 29.52 -14.31 -0.12
C SER A 273 29.43 -14.29 1.42
N THR A 274 28.39 -13.64 1.96
CA THR A 274 28.09 -13.64 3.39
C THR A 274 26.62 -13.95 3.65
N LEU A 275 26.35 -14.88 4.56
CA LEU A 275 25.03 -15.14 5.14
C LEU A 275 25.07 -14.78 6.64
N ALA A 276 24.41 -13.70 7.02
CA ALA A 276 24.38 -13.21 8.40
C ALA A 276 23.04 -13.51 9.07
N PHE A 277 23.09 -14.08 10.27
CA PHE A 277 21.92 -14.34 11.10
C PHE A 277 21.84 -13.39 12.30
N GLN A 278 20.68 -12.78 12.49
CA GLN A 278 20.31 -12.10 13.73
C GLN A 278 19.06 -12.80 14.29
N GLU A 279 17.83 -12.37 13.99
CA GLU A 279 16.62 -13.03 14.51
C GLU A 279 15.82 -13.82 13.46
N GLY A 280 16.22 -13.76 12.19
CA GLY A 280 15.58 -14.54 11.15
C GLY A 280 15.90 -16.03 11.22
N VAL A 281 15.03 -16.83 10.61
CA VAL A 281 15.15 -18.30 10.56
C VAL A 281 15.29 -18.76 9.11
N LEU A 282 16.29 -19.60 8.84
CA LEU A 282 16.45 -20.30 7.56
C LEU A 282 15.91 -21.73 7.67
N TYR A 283 15.10 -22.15 6.72
CA TYR A 283 14.67 -23.52 6.49
C TYR A 283 15.29 -24.02 5.19
N TRP A 284 16.27 -24.90 5.26
CA TRP A 284 17.00 -25.42 4.10
C TRP A 284 16.65 -26.89 3.87
N SER A 285 16.10 -27.19 2.69
CA SER A 285 15.64 -28.53 2.31
C SER A 285 16.74 -29.59 2.35
N GLY A 286 16.41 -30.76 2.92
CA GLY A 286 17.34 -31.86 3.12
C GLY A 286 18.14 -31.73 4.43
N ASP A 287 19.01 -32.70 4.65
CA ASP A 287 19.97 -32.69 5.76
C ASP A 287 21.21 -31.91 5.33
N GLN A 288 21.29 -30.66 5.77
CA GLN A 288 22.29 -29.68 5.37
C GLN A 288 23.21 -29.29 6.53
N VAL A 289 23.23 -30.08 7.60
CA VAL A 289 24.04 -29.78 8.80
C VAL A 289 25.54 -29.79 8.47
N ASP A 290 26.00 -30.75 7.66
CA ASP A 290 27.39 -30.81 7.19
C ASP A 290 27.75 -29.62 6.29
N ALA A 291 26.85 -29.24 5.37
CA ALA A 291 27.04 -28.09 4.49
C ALA A 291 27.11 -26.78 5.29
N MET A 292 26.21 -26.61 6.26
CA MET A 292 26.24 -25.46 7.17
C MET A 292 27.53 -25.42 8.00
N THR A 293 28.03 -26.58 8.47
CA THR A 293 29.32 -26.68 9.16
C THR A 293 30.46 -26.15 8.30
N GLU A 294 30.49 -26.52 7.01
CA GLU A 294 31.51 -26.05 6.06
C GLU A 294 31.42 -24.54 5.84
N LEU A 295 30.21 -24.00 5.64
CA LEU A 295 29.99 -22.57 5.45
C LEU A 295 30.41 -21.72 6.66
N VAL A 296 30.07 -22.17 7.88
CA VAL A 296 30.52 -21.52 9.12
C VAL A 296 32.05 -21.59 9.27
N THR A 297 32.67 -22.72 8.91
CA THR A 297 34.12 -22.91 9.03
C THR A 297 34.91 -22.01 8.07
N ASN A 298 34.32 -21.71 6.91
CA ASN A 298 34.92 -20.86 5.88
C ASN A 298 34.57 -19.36 6.05
N ASP A 299 34.00 -18.96 7.20
CA ASP A 299 33.56 -17.58 7.51
C ASP A 299 32.52 -17.02 6.51
N VAL A 300 31.84 -17.88 5.75
CA VAL A 300 30.76 -17.50 4.83
C VAL A 300 29.46 -17.21 5.61
N VAL A 301 29.26 -17.89 6.73
CA VAL A 301 28.13 -17.66 7.63
C VAL A 301 28.60 -16.91 8.87
N SER A 302 27.93 -15.81 9.18
CA SER A 302 28.16 -15.02 10.40
C SER A 302 26.87 -14.85 11.20
N TYR A 303 27.00 -14.44 12.46
CA TYR A 303 25.84 -14.16 13.31
C TYR A 303 26.09 -12.94 14.19
N ILE A 304 25.10 -12.04 14.25
CA ILE A 304 25.18 -10.75 14.91
C ILE A 304 23.97 -10.66 15.85
N LEU A 305 24.14 -11.00 17.13
CA LEU A 305 23.20 -10.67 18.22
C LEU A 305 21.74 -11.21 18.08
N GLY A 306 21.53 -12.52 17.94
CA GLY A 306 20.18 -13.07 17.71
C GLY A 306 19.26 -13.12 18.94
N GLY A 307 18.09 -12.47 18.90
CA GLY A 307 17.09 -12.45 19.99
C GLY A 307 16.03 -13.57 19.98
N THR A 308 16.24 -14.69 19.30
CA THR A 308 15.16 -15.69 19.15
C THR A 308 14.87 -16.46 20.44
N ASN A 309 13.62 -16.89 20.65
CA ASN A 309 13.27 -17.87 21.68
C ASN A 309 13.74 -19.27 21.23
N MET A 310 14.30 -20.08 22.13
CA MET A 310 14.71 -21.45 21.79
C MET A 310 13.54 -22.23 21.20
N LEU A 311 13.66 -22.62 19.93
CA LEU A 311 12.79 -23.64 19.33
C LEU A 311 13.14 -24.98 20.00
N THR A 312 12.14 -25.77 20.35
CA THR A 312 12.20 -26.87 21.33
C THR A 312 13.23 -27.98 21.03
N GLU A 313 13.62 -28.68 22.10
CA GLU A 313 14.78 -29.55 22.33
C GLU A 313 14.93 -30.89 21.57
N ASN A 314 15.91 -30.96 20.65
CA ASN A 314 17.01 -31.95 20.49
C ASN A 314 17.79 -31.57 19.21
N TRP A 315 19.02 -31.06 19.33
CA TRP A 315 19.65 -30.32 18.23
C TRP A 315 20.79 -31.12 17.63
N ASP A 316 20.83 -31.22 16.29
CA ASP A 316 21.90 -31.93 15.59
C ASP A 316 23.26 -31.20 15.62
N ALA A 317 23.31 -29.87 15.55
CA ALA A 317 24.58 -29.12 15.62
C ALA A 317 24.45 -27.72 16.25
N SER A 318 25.55 -27.27 16.88
CA SER A 318 25.70 -25.89 17.36
C SER A 318 27.14 -25.39 17.20
N TRP A 319 27.30 -24.09 16.93
CA TRP A 319 28.60 -23.44 16.76
C TRP A 319 28.74 -22.24 17.70
N THR A 320 29.88 -22.18 18.40
CA THR A 320 30.35 -21.02 19.15
C THR A 320 31.78 -20.69 18.69
N ASN A 321 32.02 -19.48 18.14
CA ASN A 321 33.34 -18.95 17.74
C ASN A 321 34.48 -19.98 17.59
N GLY A 322 34.41 -20.83 16.56
CA GLY A 322 35.51 -21.69 16.10
C GLY A 322 35.57 -23.13 16.63
N ILE A 323 34.53 -23.65 17.30
CA ILE A 323 34.48 -25.07 17.71
C ILE A 323 33.09 -25.66 17.38
N THR A 324 33.08 -26.78 16.63
CA THR A 324 31.89 -27.61 16.39
C THR A 324 31.69 -28.58 17.57
N TYR A 325 30.51 -28.59 18.17
CA TYR A 325 30.11 -29.61 19.15
C TYR A 325 28.97 -30.45 18.56
N ASP A 326 29.16 -31.76 18.55
CA ASP A 326 28.12 -32.76 18.27
C ASP A 326 27.44 -33.16 19.60
N TYR A 327 26.15 -32.90 19.68
CA TYR A 327 25.19 -33.17 20.75
C TYR A 327 25.58 -32.91 22.23
N GLY A 328 24.68 -32.17 22.90
CA GLY A 328 24.43 -32.36 24.33
C GLY A 328 25.27 -31.50 25.27
N TYR A 329 24.67 -30.36 25.64
CA TYR A 329 24.80 -29.77 26.97
C TYR A 329 26.14 -29.08 27.28
N TRP A 330 26.33 -27.80 26.91
CA TRP A 330 27.50 -27.05 27.37
C TRP A 330 27.28 -25.61 27.85
N SER A 331 27.84 -25.41 29.05
CA SER A 331 28.23 -24.23 29.82
C SER A 331 28.59 -22.96 29.02
N VAL A 332 27.78 -21.91 29.22
CA VAL A 332 27.89 -20.53 28.71
C VAL A 332 29.20 -19.82 29.08
N THR A 333 30.05 -19.55 28.09
CA THR A 333 31.05 -18.45 28.16
C THR A 333 31.04 -17.57 26.89
N TYR A 334 30.14 -17.81 25.93
CA TYR A 334 30.09 -17.09 24.66
C TYR A 334 28.75 -16.36 24.53
N GLY A 335 28.77 -15.13 24.01
CA GLY A 335 27.60 -14.26 23.97
C GLY A 335 26.57 -14.61 22.90
N ASN A 336 26.91 -15.35 21.85
CA ASN A 336 25.99 -15.68 20.76
C ASN A 336 26.37 -17.07 20.18
N ALA A 337 25.37 -17.84 19.73
CA ALA A 337 25.53 -19.11 19.02
C ALA A 337 24.64 -19.17 17.78
N LEU A 338 25.11 -19.93 16.79
CA LEU A 338 24.31 -20.37 15.66
C LEU A 338 23.90 -21.82 15.90
N PHE A 339 22.65 -22.14 15.60
CA PHE A 339 22.08 -23.47 15.74
C PHE A 339 21.62 -23.99 14.37
N ALA A 340 21.80 -25.29 14.12
CA ALA A 340 21.22 -25.96 12.97
C ALA A 340 20.68 -27.33 13.37
N ASP A 341 19.52 -27.69 12.83
CA ASP A 341 18.81 -28.89 13.24
C ASP A 341 17.96 -29.51 12.12
N TYR A 342 18.07 -30.81 11.88
CA TYR A 342 17.38 -31.49 10.76
C TYR A 342 16.13 -32.25 11.21
N ASN A 343 14.98 -31.98 10.57
CA ASN A 343 13.66 -32.57 10.81
C ASN A 343 12.94 -32.25 12.12
N ASP A 344 13.59 -31.60 13.08
CA ASP A 344 13.01 -31.41 14.42
C ASP A 344 12.06 -30.21 14.51
N VAL A 345 12.39 -29.09 13.86
CA VAL A 345 11.46 -27.95 13.72
C VAL A 345 10.47 -28.19 12.58
N THR A 346 10.98 -28.54 11.40
CA THR A 346 10.18 -28.82 10.20
C THR A 346 10.69 -30.07 9.49
N ASN A 347 9.83 -31.10 9.40
CA ASN A 347 10.17 -32.34 8.72
C ASN A 347 10.53 -32.11 7.24
N GLY A 348 11.70 -32.59 6.83
CA GLY A 348 12.30 -32.46 5.51
C GLY A 348 13.34 -31.33 5.38
N PHE A 349 13.57 -30.54 6.43
CA PHE A 349 14.43 -29.35 6.38
C PHE A 349 15.44 -29.32 7.54
N THR A 350 16.62 -28.80 7.27
CA THR A 350 17.53 -28.25 8.27
C THR A 350 17.11 -26.82 8.59
N THR A 351 16.75 -26.56 9.84
CA THR A 351 16.42 -25.22 10.33
C THR A 351 17.66 -24.59 10.96
N VAL A 352 17.99 -23.36 10.59
CA VAL A 352 19.17 -22.61 11.05
C VAL A 352 18.75 -21.25 11.62
N TRP A 353 19.26 -20.90 12.80
CA TRP A 353 18.96 -19.63 13.46
C TRP A 353 20.07 -19.21 14.42
N ALA A 354 20.17 -17.91 14.69
CA ALA A 354 21.07 -17.39 15.71
C ALA A 354 20.33 -17.12 17.03
N TYR A 355 21.07 -17.27 18.11
CA TYR A 355 20.57 -17.08 19.47
C TYR A 355 21.65 -16.42 20.32
N ASN A 356 21.24 -15.47 21.13
CA ASN A 356 22.08 -14.74 22.04
C ASN A 356 22.19 -15.53 23.34
N LEU A 357 23.36 -16.14 23.52
CA LEU A 357 23.72 -16.91 24.72
C LEU A 357 24.21 -16.02 25.87
N SER A 358 24.40 -14.71 25.65
CA SER A 358 24.54 -13.79 26.77
C SER A 358 23.26 -13.95 27.57
N SER A 359 23.41 -14.17 28.89
CA SER A 359 22.26 -14.33 29.76
C SER A 359 21.28 -13.23 29.40
N VAL A 360 20.06 -13.60 28.97
CA VAL A 360 18.90 -12.72 29.08
C VAL A 360 19.12 -12.03 30.41
N THR A 361 19.32 -10.71 30.38
CA THR A 361 19.54 -9.98 31.62
C THR A 361 18.17 -10.09 32.26
N GLU A 362 18.01 -11.13 33.09
CA GLU A 362 16.76 -11.41 33.77
C GLU A 362 16.29 -10.08 34.35
N PRO A 363 14.99 -9.77 34.22
CA PRO A 363 14.44 -8.53 34.75
C PRO A 363 15.03 -8.29 36.13
N ALA A 364 15.50 -7.05 36.35
CA ALA A 364 16.17 -6.71 37.60
C ALA A 364 15.32 -7.25 38.76
N VAL A 365 15.91 -8.16 39.54
CA VAL A 365 15.14 -8.93 40.51
C VAL A 365 14.58 -7.97 41.54
N SER A 366 13.26 -7.98 41.71
CA SER A 366 12.55 -7.20 42.72
C SER A 366 13.30 -7.21 44.06
N ASN A 367 13.55 -6.03 44.60
CA ASN A 367 14.05 -5.86 45.96
C ASN A 367 12.90 -5.81 47.00
N GLY A 368 11.64 -5.89 46.53
CA GLY A 368 10.42 -5.80 47.32
C GLY A 368 10.09 -4.39 47.86
N VAL A 369 10.76 -3.35 47.35
CA VAL A 369 10.60 -1.95 47.78
C VAL A 369 10.32 -1.10 46.55
N ALA A 370 9.12 -0.53 46.47
CA ALA A 370 8.79 0.43 45.41
C ALA A 370 9.63 1.71 45.54
N GLU A 371 10.40 2.01 44.50
CA GLU A 371 11.18 3.22 44.35
C GLU A 371 10.68 4.05 43.14
N THR A 372 11.22 5.25 42.99
CA THR A 372 10.97 6.10 41.81
C THR A 372 12.28 6.33 41.11
N HIS A 373 12.37 5.84 39.87
CA HIS A 373 13.54 5.98 39.02
C HIS A 373 13.32 7.11 38.02
N THR A 374 14.22 8.07 38.00
CA THR A 374 14.22 9.12 36.99
C THR A 374 15.27 8.81 35.93
N PHE A 375 14.82 8.63 34.68
CA PHE A 375 15.74 8.46 33.56
C PHE A 375 16.49 9.77 33.31
N ASN A 376 17.82 9.71 33.34
CA ASN A 376 18.70 10.85 33.16
C ASN A 376 19.75 10.63 32.06
N ASN A 377 19.78 9.43 31.45
CA ASN A 377 20.71 9.04 30.40
C ASN A 377 22.19 9.30 30.75
N GLY A 378 22.59 9.08 32.01
CA GLY A 378 23.93 9.39 32.50
C GLY A 378 25.09 8.69 31.77
N SER A 379 24.85 7.58 31.09
CA SER A 379 25.85 6.90 30.24
C SER A 379 25.86 7.39 28.79
N GLY A 380 24.74 7.95 28.31
CA GLY A 380 24.54 8.36 26.92
C GLY A 380 24.10 7.25 25.96
N ASP A 381 24.00 5.99 26.40
CA ASP A 381 23.62 4.85 25.55
C ASP A 381 22.11 4.68 25.34
N GLN A 382 21.29 5.45 26.07
CA GLN A 382 19.82 5.46 25.99
C GLN A 382 19.11 4.17 26.46
N LEU A 383 19.83 3.16 26.92
CA LEU A 383 19.25 1.85 27.24
C LEU A 383 18.58 1.83 28.60
N TRP A 384 17.41 1.19 28.68
CA TRP A 384 16.73 0.93 29.94
C TRP A 384 17.58 0.13 30.93
N THR A 385 18.29 -0.88 30.44
CA THR A 385 19.03 -1.84 31.26
C THR A 385 20.35 -1.31 31.80
N THR A 386 20.76 -0.09 31.42
CA THR A 386 21.99 0.52 31.92
C THR A 386 21.73 1.26 33.24
N ALA A 387 22.18 0.69 34.35
CA ALA A 387 22.02 1.26 35.70
C ALA A 387 22.50 2.72 35.83
N ALA A 388 23.53 3.12 35.06
CA ALA A 388 24.07 4.48 35.04
C ALA A 388 23.14 5.51 34.37
N ASN A 389 22.07 5.08 33.70
CA ASN A 389 21.05 5.97 33.11
C ASN A 389 19.94 6.37 34.08
N TRP A 390 19.99 5.87 35.31
CA TRP A 390 19.01 6.10 36.36
C TRP A 390 19.61 6.92 37.48
N ASP A 391 18.85 7.87 38.02
CA ASP A 391 19.27 8.79 39.08
C ASP A 391 19.71 8.10 40.37
N ILE A 392 19.12 6.95 40.71
CA ILE A 392 19.50 6.16 41.88
C ILE A 392 20.57 5.09 41.62
N GLY A 393 21.03 4.95 40.36
CA GLY A 393 22.12 4.06 39.98
C GLY A 393 21.75 2.57 39.91
N THR A 394 20.46 2.24 39.84
CA THR A 394 19.91 0.89 39.65
C THR A 394 18.84 0.91 38.55
N VAL A 395 18.62 -0.23 37.91
CA VAL A 395 17.58 -0.39 36.87
C VAL A 395 16.21 -0.60 37.55
N PRO A 396 15.12 0.00 37.05
CA PRO A 396 13.77 -0.20 37.59
C PRO A 396 13.32 -1.65 37.51
N THR A 397 12.48 -2.04 38.46
CA THR A 397 11.82 -3.35 38.61
C THR A 397 10.30 -3.20 38.59
N ILE A 398 9.56 -4.32 38.66
CA ILE A 398 8.10 -4.35 38.57
C ILE A 398 7.39 -3.51 39.65
N GLU A 399 7.98 -3.30 40.83
CA GLU A 399 7.39 -2.45 41.87
C GLU A 399 7.64 -0.95 41.68
N ASP A 400 8.50 -0.59 40.72
CA ASP A 400 9.04 0.77 40.61
C ASP A 400 8.22 1.65 39.70
N THR A 401 8.23 2.94 40.02
CA THR A 401 7.73 4.00 39.15
C THR A 401 8.86 4.55 38.30
N VAL A 402 8.65 4.64 36.99
CA VAL A 402 9.61 5.25 36.06
C VAL A 402 9.15 6.62 35.60
N ASN A 403 10.02 7.60 35.80
CA ASN A 403 9.87 8.97 35.31
C ASN A 403 10.90 9.24 34.21
N HIS A 404 10.47 9.23 32.96
CA HIS A 404 11.21 9.84 31.86
C HIS A 404 10.78 11.29 31.69
N THR A 405 11.21 12.13 32.64
CA THR A 405 10.82 13.54 32.68
C THR A 405 11.96 14.54 32.82
N ALA A 406 13.18 14.08 33.12
CA ALA A 406 14.30 14.95 33.42
C ALA A 406 15.01 15.52 32.18
N ASN A 407 14.96 14.83 31.04
CA ASN A 407 15.58 15.24 29.79
C ASN A 407 14.65 14.96 28.59
N GLY A 408 15.01 15.49 27.42
CA GLY A 408 14.28 15.28 26.16
C GLY A 408 14.89 14.18 25.29
N ASP A 409 15.51 13.18 25.92
CA ASP A 409 16.19 12.09 25.20
C ASP A 409 15.23 10.93 24.89
N THR A 410 15.75 9.91 24.22
CA THR A 410 15.06 8.62 24.03
C THR A 410 15.50 7.63 25.10
N LEU A 411 14.54 6.87 25.64
CA LEU A 411 14.73 5.68 26.47
C LEU A 411 14.33 4.46 25.63
N VAL A 412 15.30 3.59 25.36
CA VAL A 412 15.14 2.41 24.48
C VAL A 412 14.94 1.15 25.32
N ILE A 413 13.91 0.39 24.99
CA ILE A 413 13.58 -0.91 25.55
C ILE A 413 13.80 -1.94 24.45
N ALA A 414 14.90 -2.69 24.58
CA ALA A 414 15.34 -3.72 23.64
C ALA A 414 15.43 -5.11 24.31
N SER A 415 14.79 -5.27 25.47
CA SER A 415 14.65 -6.52 26.21
C SER A 415 13.38 -6.48 27.05
N ASP A 416 13.03 -7.61 27.67
CA ASP A 416 11.92 -7.71 28.61
C ASP A 416 12.16 -6.86 29.86
N VAL A 417 11.23 -5.97 30.17
CA VAL A 417 11.25 -5.11 31.36
C VAL A 417 9.84 -4.95 31.92
N GLU A 418 9.75 -4.83 33.24
CA GLU A 418 8.48 -4.67 33.95
C GLU A 418 8.57 -3.49 34.92
N VAL A 419 7.50 -2.71 35.03
CA VAL A 419 7.36 -1.59 35.98
C VAL A 419 5.94 -1.44 36.50
N GLU A 420 5.78 -0.71 37.60
CA GLU A 420 4.46 -0.40 38.16
C GLU A 420 3.78 0.70 37.34
N ASP A 421 4.45 1.86 37.24
CA ASP A 421 3.95 3.05 36.55
C ASP A 421 5.03 3.62 35.61
N LEU A 422 4.62 4.16 34.46
CA LEU A 422 5.52 4.81 33.50
C LEU A 422 5.02 6.22 33.13
N PHE A 423 5.81 7.24 33.40
CA PHE A 423 5.53 8.64 33.07
C PHE A 423 6.55 9.16 32.05
N ILE A 424 6.08 9.60 30.87
CA ILE A 424 6.91 10.05 29.75
C ILE A 424 6.56 11.51 29.44
N SER A 425 7.41 12.48 29.79
CA SER A 425 7.09 13.88 29.54
C SER A 425 8.25 14.85 29.79
N ASN A 426 8.65 15.64 28.80
CA ASN A 426 9.61 16.74 28.95
C ASN A 426 9.24 17.94 28.07
N ASP A 427 9.63 19.16 28.45
CA ASP A 427 9.39 20.37 27.64
C ASP A 427 10.14 20.33 26.29
N SER A 428 11.19 19.51 26.18
CA SER A 428 11.98 19.26 24.95
C SER A 428 11.63 17.93 24.26
N SER A 429 10.47 17.33 24.58
CA SER A 429 10.01 15.98 24.15
C SER A 429 10.80 14.81 24.73
N ALA A 430 10.19 14.01 25.61
CA ALA A 430 10.75 12.74 26.08
C ALA A 430 10.17 11.58 25.26
N THR A 431 11.02 10.64 24.81
CA THR A 431 10.58 9.48 24.02
C THR A 431 10.88 8.17 24.75
N VAL A 432 9.92 7.25 24.80
CA VAL A 432 10.16 5.83 25.08
C VAL A 432 9.92 5.04 23.80
N ALA A 433 10.91 4.25 23.40
CA ALA A 433 10.85 3.38 22.24
C ALA A 433 10.95 1.91 22.67
N VAL A 434 9.93 1.12 22.38
CA VAL A 434 9.97 -0.35 22.48
C VAL A 434 10.29 -0.86 21.08
N VAL A 435 11.53 -1.29 20.88
CA VAL A 435 12.02 -1.78 19.58
C VAL A 435 11.82 -3.28 19.50
N ASP A 436 12.17 -3.88 18.36
CA ASP A 436 12.18 -5.33 18.20
C ASP A 436 12.85 -6.04 19.41
N PHE A 437 12.28 -7.16 19.86
CA PHE A 437 12.66 -7.93 21.07
C PHE A 437 12.48 -7.22 22.41
N GLY A 438 12.17 -5.94 22.42
CA GLY A 438 11.70 -5.25 23.61
C GLY A 438 10.31 -5.73 23.99
N ALA A 439 10.13 -6.11 25.25
CA ALA A 439 8.82 -6.25 25.86
C ALA A 439 8.73 -5.33 27.08
N LEU A 440 7.77 -4.42 27.08
CA LEU A 440 7.48 -3.54 28.20
C LEU A 440 6.16 -3.97 28.84
N ALA A 441 6.19 -4.43 30.09
CA ALA A 441 5.00 -4.63 30.90
C ALA A 441 4.86 -3.51 31.93
N VAL A 442 3.71 -2.84 31.96
CA VAL A 442 3.38 -1.79 32.93
C VAL A 442 2.15 -2.19 33.73
N ASN A 443 2.32 -2.59 34.99
CA ASN A 443 1.22 -3.16 35.79
C ASN A 443 0.02 -2.23 35.93
N ASN A 444 0.27 -0.95 36.18
CA ASN A 444 -0.76 0.02 36.45
C ASN A 444 -0.93 0.94 35.23
N LYS A 445 -0.24 2.08 35.13
CA LYS A 445 -0.54 3.04 34.05
C LYS A 445 0.68 3.59 33.33
N ILE A 446 0.44 3.97 32.08
CA ILE A 446 1.35 4.73 31.23
C ILE A 446 0.77 6.11 31.01
N GLN A 447 1.53 7.15 31.29
CA GLN A 447 1.15 8.54 31.10
C GLN A 447 2.11 9.25 30.16
N VAL A 448 1.60 9.68 29.00
CA VAL A 448 2.39 10.28 27.91
C VAL A 448 2.05 11.77 27.81
N GLY A 449 3.06 12.62 27.99
CA GLY A 449 2.93 14.08 27.94
C GLY A 449 2.28 14.71 29.18
N ASN A 450 2.31 14.04 30.34
CA ASN A 450 1.50 14.44 31.50
C ASN A 450 2.24 15.14 32.65
N SER A 451 3.47 15.61 32.42
CA SER A 451 4.27 16.31 33.44
C SER A 451 4.64 17.73 33.02
N GLY A 452 5.03 18.60 33.96
CA GLY A 452 5.55 19.94 33.64
C GLY A 452 4.50 20.95 33.16
N GLY A 453 4.95 22.10 32.63
CA GLY A 453 4.06 23.13 32.10
C GLY A 453 3.62 22.84 30.67
N ASN A 454 4.57 22.45 29.81
CA ASN A 454 4.38 22.21 28.37
C ASN A 454 4.86 20.81 27.99
N GLY A 455 4.72 19.84 28.90
CA GLY A 455 5.26 18.51 28.71
C GLY A 455 4.82 17.87 27.41
N VAL A 456 5.79 17.41 26.63
CA VAL A 456 5.60 16.56 25.46
C VAL A 456 6.19 15.19 25.76
N GLY A 457 5.37 14.16 25.58
CA GLY A 457 5.79 12.76 25.70
C GLY A 457 5.49 12.01 24.42
N ILE A 458 6.38 11.08 24.07
CA ILE A 458 6.24 10.22 22.90
C ILE A 458 6.41 8.76 23.35
N LEU A 459 5.44 7.93 23.03
CA LEU A 459 5.52 6.47 23.15
C LEU A 459 5.56 5.88 21.75
N ARG A 460 6.59 5.09 21.44
CA ARG A 460 6.79 4.49 20.12
C ARG A 460 7.01 2.98 20.25
N ILE A 461 6.26 2.21 19.47
CA ILE A 461 6.42 0.76 19.33
C ILE A 461 6.86 0.47 17.89
N ASP A 462 8.13 0.06 17.76
CA ASP A 462 8.82 -0.27 16.52
C ASP A 462 9.17 -1.76 16.56
N GLY A 463 8.13 -2.60 16.62
CA GLY A 463 8.23 -4.06 16.50
C GLY A 463 8.25 -4.85 17.81
N GLY A 464 8.43 -4.16 18.94
CA GLY A 464 8.30 -4.76 20.27
C GLY A 464 6.88 -5.00 20.76
N GLU A 465 6.76 -5.46 22.01
CA GLU A 465 5.50 -5.70 22.71
C GLU A 465 5.33 -4.71 23.87
N LEU A 466 4.17 -4.10 23.97
CA LEU A 466 3.77 -3.33 25.14
C LEU A 466 2.50 -3.93 25.74
N THR A 467 2.56 -4.27 27.02
CA THR A 467 1.38 -4.65 27.81
C THR A 467 1.18 -3.68 28.96
N THR A 468 -0.07 -3.33 29.25
CA THR A 468 -0.40 -2.62 30.48
C THR A 468 -1.62 -3.21 31.17
N GLY A 469 -1.56 -3.32 32.49
CA GLY A 469 -2.66 -3.86 33.30
C GLY A 469 -3.81 -2.88 33.49
N SER A 470 -3.58 -1.56 33.40
CA SER A 470 -4.61 -0.53 33.54
C SER A 470 -4.59 0.45 32.36
N SER A 471 -4.20 1.72 32.54
CA SER A 471 -4.48 2.77 31.54
C SER A 471 -3.26 3.20 30.70
N ILE A 472 -3.52 3.61 29.45
CA ILE A 472 -2.59 4.39 28.63
C ILE A 472 -3.20 5.77 28.36
N GLU A 473 -2.55 6.82 28.83
CA GLU A 473 -3.12 8.17 28.88
C GLU A 473 -2.25 9.17 28.13
N PHE A 474 -2.73 9.67 26.99
CA PHE A 474 -2.04 10.66 26.16
C PHE A 474 -2.62 12.06 26.41
N GLY A 475 -1.82 12.94 27.02
CA GLY A 475 -2.16 14.34 27.24
C GLY A 475 -3.49 14.54 27.99
N ILE A 476 -3.55 14.17 29.27
CA ILE A 476 -4.77 14.21 30.10
C ILE A 476 -4.79 15.36 31.13
N PHE A 477 -3.68 16.10 31.27
CA PHE A 477 -3.54 17.17 32.27
C PHE A 477 -2.94 18.44 31.65
N GLY A 478 -3.35 19.60 32.15
CA GLY A 478 -2.88 20.90 31.64
C GLY A 478 -3.59 21.34 30.37
N THR A 479 -3.15 22.44 29.78
CA THR A 479 -3.77 23.06 28.58
C THR A 479 -2.82 23.14 27.38
N THR A 480 -1.52 22.92 27.59
CA THR A 480 -0.48 23.02 26.55
C THR A 480 0.31 21.72 26.41
N ARG A 481 -0.07 20.69 27.16
CA ARG A 481 0.61 19.41 27.16
C ARG A 481 0.18 18.54 25.99
N LYS A 482 1.09 17.70 25.50
CA LYS A 482 0.85 16.81 24.35
C LYS A 482 1.40 15.41 24.59
N GLY A 483 0.52 14.41 24.53
CA GLY A 483 0.90 13.00 24.46
C GLY A 483 0.83 12.50 23.03
N ILE A 484 1.87 11.81 22.55
CA ILE A 484 1.95 11.29 21.17
C ILE A 484 2.30 9.80 21.22
N GLY A 485 1.54 8.98 20.51
CA GLY A 485 1.75 7.54 20.37
C GLY A 485 1.99 7.14 18.91
N PHE A 486 2.89 6.19 18.72
CA PHE A 486 3.13 5.53 17.43
C PHE A 486 3.16 4.02 17.61
N LEU A 487 2.35 3.31 16.83
CA LEU A 487 2.44 1.87 16.62
C LEU A 487 2.82 1.63 15.16
N ASN A 488 4.12 1.47 14.91
CA ASN A 488 4.64 1.25 13.56
C ASN A 488 4.56 -0.24 13.17
N SER A 489 4.91 -1.11 14.12
CA SER A 489 4.83 -2.58 14.05
C SER A 489 4.79 -3.15 15.47
N GLY A 490 4.67 -4.47 15.64
CA GLY A 490 4.59 -5.10 16.96
C GLY A 490 3.19 -5.10 17.56
N SER A 491 3.08 -5.01 18.88
CA SER A 491 1.77 -5.05 19.55
C SER A 491 1.64 -4.18 20.81
N ILE A 492 0.42 -3.70 21.04
CA ILE A 492 0.00 -3.05 22.29
C ILE A 492 -1.20 -3.82 22.85
N SER A 493 -1.18 -4.17 24.13
CA SER A 493 -2.31 -4.76 24.85
C SER A 493 -2.63 -3.94 26.09
N ALA A 494 -3.77 -3.26 26.09
CA ALA A 494 -4.20 -2.39 27.19
C ALA A 494 -5.36 -3.00 27.99
N GLY A 495 -5.12 -3.20 29.29
CA GLY A 495 -6.03 -3.83 30.26
C GLY A 495 -7.23 -2.97 30.68
N GLY A 496 -7.01 -1.66 30.80
CA GLY A 496 -7.95 -0.68 31.38
C GLY A 496 -8.45 0.31 30.34
N THR A 497 -8.20 1.60 30.55
CA THR A 497 -8.64 2.67 29.64
C THR A 497 -7.48 3.23 28.83
N THR A 498 -7.62 3.30 27.52
CA THR A 498 -6.78 4.15 26.67
C THR A 498 -7.51 5.46 26.44
N SER A 499 -6.85 6.58 26.69
CA SER A 499 -7.45 7.92 26.56
C SER A 499 -6.53 8.85 25.76
N LEU A 500 -7.05 9.41 24.66
CA LEU A 500 -6.40 10.43 23.84
C LEU A 500 -7.09 11.77 24.12
N GLY A 501 -6.43 12.72 24.79
CA GLY A 501 -7.07 13.99 25.16
C GLY A 501 -8.10 13.84 26.28
N GLY A 502 -7.65 13.35 27.44
CA GLY A 502 -8.49 12.96 28.59
C GLY A 502 -9.02 14.14 29.43
N PHE A 503 -8.99 14.01 30.76
CA PHE A 503 -9.72 14.82 31.77
C PHE A 503 -9.48 16.36 31.81
N ASN A 504 -8.65 16.92 30.92
CA ASN A 504 -8.37 18.35 30.84
C ASN A 504 -8.13 18.75 29.37
N PRO A 505 -8.05 20.05 29.05
CA PRO A 505 -7.87 20.55 27.68
C PRO A 505 -6.52 20.23 26.99
N ALA A 506 -5.75 19.25 27.47
CA ALA A 506 -4.50 18.81 26.83
C ALA A 506 -4.80 17.95 25.60
N SER A 507 -3.80 17.77 24.73
CA SER A 507 -3.99 17.02 23.48
C SER A 507 -3.33 15.64 23.51
N GLY A 508 -4.04 14.63 23.01
CA GLY A 508 -3.54 13.28 22.84
C GLY A 508 -3.65 12.82 21.40
N GLU A 509 -2.61 12.19 20.88
CA GLU A 509 -2.57 11.69 19.51
C GLU A 509 -1.99 10.27 19.51
N LEU A 510 -2.62 9.36 18.76
CA LEU A 510 -2.10 8.02 18.50
C LEU A 510 -2.17 7.74 16.99
N THR A 511 -1.05 7.33 16.41
CA THR A 511 -0.97 6.89 15.02
C THR A 511 -0.63 5.40 14.96
N ILE A 512 -1.45 4.62 14.26
CA ILE A 512 -1.25 3.19 14.00
C ILE A 512 -0.94 3.04 12.51
N ASN A 513 0.33 2.78 12.19
CA ASN A 513 0.80 2.52 10.83
C ASN A 513 0.77 1.01 10.51
N GLY A 514 0.93 0.16 11.53
CA GLY A 514 0.94 -1.29 11.43
C GLY A 514 0.68 -1.96 12.79
N GLY A 515 0.97 -3.25 12.91
CA GLY A 515 0.84 -3.99 14.17
C GLY A 515 -0.60 -4.23 14.65
N ILE A 516 -0.71 -4.66 15.92
CA ILE A 516 -2.00 -4.98 16.57
C ILE A 516 -2.13 -4.21 17.88
N TYR A 517 -3.17 -3.40 18.00
CA TYR A 517 -3.59 -2.77 19.24
C TYR A 517 -4.82 -3.49 19.80
N THR A 518 -4.70 -4.12 20.97
CA THR A 518 -5.81 -4.77 21.68
C THR A 518 -6.24 -3.93 22.88
N GLN A 519 -7.47 -3.45 22.87
CA GLN A 519 -8.11 -2.79 24.00
C GLN A 519 -9.09 -3.74 24.68
N THR A 520 -8.91 -3.94 25.99
CA THR A 520 -9.84 -4.76 26.80
C THR A 520 -10.79 -3.96 27.68
N GLY A 521 -10.52 -2.68 27.96
CA GLY A 521 -11.49 -1.76 28.56
C GLY A 521 -11.96 -0.69 27.56
N LEU A 522 -11.94 0.58 27.97
CA LEU A 522 -12.40 1.69 27.13
C LEU A 522 -11.26 2.25 26.27
N PHE A 523 -11.59 2.66 25.06
CA PHE A 523 -10.75 3.44 24.15
C PHE A 523 -11.46 4.78 23.89
N GLU A 524 -11.00 5.84 24.54
CA GLU A 524 -11.60 7.17 24.51
C GLU A 524 -10.74 8.11 23.64
N ILE A 525 -11.38 8.76 22.67
CA ILE A 525 -10.75 9.73 21.77
C ILE A 525 -11.47 11.07 21.98
N GLY A 526 -10.81 12.03 22.63
CA GLY A 526 -11.36 13.35 22.91
C GLY A 526 -12.46 13.29 23.97
N ARG A 527 -12.07 13.34 25.25
CA ARG A 527 -13.04 13.32 26.37
C ARG A 527 -13.24 14.71 26.98
N THR A 528 -12.15 15.42 27.20
CA THR A 528 -12.19 16.82 27.70
C THR A 528 -11.17 17.66 26.96
N GLY A 529 -10.04 17.06 26.58
CA GLY A 529 -9.08 17.61 25.64
C GLY A 529 -9.25 17.06 24.23
N ALA A 530 -8.46 17.59 23.30
CA ALA A 530 -8.50 17.12 21.91
C ALA A 530 -7.81 15.76 21.78
N GLY A 531 -8.51 14.78 21.22
CA GLY A 531 -8.00 13.44 20.96
C GLY A 531 -8.01 13.13 19.45
N ILE A 532 -6.90 12.60 18.95
CA ILE A 532 -6.78 12.20 17.54
C ILE A 532 -6.27 10.76 17.44
N LEU A 533 -7.03 9.89 16.77
CA LEU A 533 -6.56 8.57 16.32
C LEU A 533 -6.38 8.59 14.80
N ASN A 534 -5.18 8.29 14.32
CA ASN A 534 -4.89 8.08 12.91
C ASN A 534 -4.60 6.59 12.66
N MET A 535 -5.42 5.94 11.84
CA MET A 535 -5.24 4.56 11.40
C MET A 535 -4.79 4.56 9.94
N ASN A 536 -3.50 4.39 9.70
CA ASN A 536 -2.92 4.27 8.35
C ASN A 536 -2.79 2.81 7.91
N GLY A 537 -2.78 1.88 8.86
CA GLY A 537 -2.70 0.43 8.65
C GLY A 537 -3.00 -0.34 9.94
N GLY A 538 -2.54 -1.59 10.03
CA GLY A 538 -2.66 -2.40 11.25
C GLY A 538 -4.10 -2.76 11.67
N SER A 539 -4.26 -3.15 12.93
CA SER A 539 -5.56 -3.48 13.52
C SER A 539 -5.74 -2.91 14.93
N LEU A 540 -6.88 -2.28 15.18
CA LEU A 540 -7.37 -1.95 16.52
C LEU A 540 -8.55 -2.87 16.88
N ILE A 541 -8.42 -3.62 17.97
CA ILE A 541 -9.42 -4.56 18.47
C ILE A 541 -9.94 -4.08 19.82
N ALA A 542 -11.18 -3.61 19.87
CA ALA A 542 -11.85 -3.12 21.08
C ALA A 542 -13.14 -3.91 21.32
N LYS A 543 -13.04 -5.17 21.76
CA LYS A 543 -14.21 -6.09 21.81
C LYS A 543 -14.82 -6.30 23.19
N ASN A 544 -14.17 -5.83 24.25
CA ASN A 544 -14.60 -6.11 25.60
C ASN A 544 -15.40 -4.93 26.17
N GLY A 545 -16.72 -5.08 26.24
CA GLY A 545 -17.61 -4.05 26.76
C GLY A 545 -18.89 -3.95 25.96
N PHE A 546 -19.72 -2.97 26.32
CA PHE A 546 -20.92 -2.64 25.54
C PHE A 546 -20.60 -1.60 24.45
N ASP A 547 -19.78 -0.61 24.79
CA ASP A 547 -19.35 0.52 23.95
C ASP A 547 -17.87 0.87 24.19
N PRO A 548 -16.94 -0.07 23.91
CA PRO A 548 -15.54 0.11 24.25
C PRO A 548 -14.82 1.16 23.40
N LEU A 549 -15.37 1.64 22.29
CA LEU A 549 -14.80 2.73 21.50
C LEU A 549 -15.66 3.99 21.60
N ARG A 550 -15.05 5.10 22.01
CA ARG A 550 -15.75 6.37 22.24
C ARG A 550 -15.01 7.52 21.57
N VAL A 551 -15.73 8.35 20.83
CA VAL A 551 -15.18 9.48 20.09
C VAL A 551 -15.94 10.74 20.44
N GLY A 552 -15.30 11.71 21.08
CA GLY A 552 -15.98 12.91 21.57
C GLY A 552 -16.95 12.55 22.70
N ASP A 553 -16.50 11.86 23.75
CA ASP A 553 -17.37 11.51 24.91
C ASP A 553 -17.14 12.55 26.02
N GLY A 554 -17.53 13.80 25.76
CA GLY A 554 -17.43 14.92 26.70
C GLY A 554 -17.11 16.26 26.03
N SER A 555 -16.61 17.23 26.80
CA SER A 555 -16.32 18.59 26.29
C SER A 555 -15.10 18.71 25.35
N GLY A 556 -14.47 17.61 24.94
CA GLY A 556 -13.24 17.61 24.14
C GLY A 556 -13.47 17.08 22.74
N ASP A 557 -12.75 17.63 21.75
CA ASP A 557 -12.89 17.18 20.37
C ASP A 557 -12.23 15.81 20.14
N GLY A 558 -13.00 14.81 19.75
CA GLY A 558 -12.54 13.50 19.32
C GLY A 558 -12.53 13.36 17.80
N THR A 559 -11.38 13.04 17.22
CA THR A 559 -11.26 12.76 15.78
C THR A 559 -10.64 11.38 15.54
N LEU A 560 -11.34 10.54 14.78
CA LEU A 560 -10.85 9.26 14.28
C LEU A 560 -10.70 9.36 12.76
N ASN A 561 -9.47 9.24 12.27
CA ASN A 561 -9.16 9.16 10.84
C ASN A 561 -8.79 7.73 10.47
N LEU A 562 -9.66 7.06 9.72
CA LEU A 562 -9.41 5.73 9.18
C LEU A 562 -8.95 5.85 7.72
N ASN A 563 -7.64 5.94 7.50
CA ASN A 563 -7.03 6.02 6.18
C ASN A 563 -6.76 4.63 5.59
N GLY A 564 -6.53 3.63 6.45
CA GLY A 564 -6.29 2.24 6.08
C GLY A 564 -6.41 1.30 7.29
N GLY A 565 -6.14 0.01 7.09
CA GLY A 565 -6.19 -0.98 8.17
C GLY A 565 -7.62 -1.34 8.62
N SER A 566 -7.75 -1.81 9.87
CA SER A 566 -9.03 -2.25 10.43
C SER A 566 -9.26 -1.82 11.88
N ILE A 567 -10.48 -1.42 12.19
CA ILE A 567 -10.98 -1.29 13.56
C ILE A 567 -12.12 -2.29 13.74
N VAL A 568 -12.01 -3.16 14.75
CA VAL A 568 -13.10 -4.07 15.12
C VAL A 568 -13.51 -3.81 16.56
N THR A 569 -14.74 -3.37 16.76
CA THR A 569 -15.30 -3.09 18.08
C THR A 569 -16.57 -3.88 18.35
N SER A 570 -16.91 -4.11 19.61
CA SER A 570 -18.23 -4.65 19.99
C SER A 570 -19.33 -3.58 20.02
N GLY A 571 -18.96 -2.31 20.17
CA GLY A 571 -19.87 -1.17 20.14
C GLY A 571 -19.13 0.17 20.17
N MET A 572 -19.85 1.24 19.85
CA MET A 572 -19.29 2.57 19.64
C MET A 572 -20.25 3.67 20.09
N GLN A 573 -19.68 4.72 20.69
CA GLN A 573 -20.33 5.99 20.97
C GLN A 573 -19.60 7.14 20.28
N VAL A 574 -20.36 8.07 19.70
CA VAL A 574 -19.85 9.33 19.17
C VAL A 574 -20.74 10.45 19.71
N GLU A 575 -20.18 11.34 20.52
CA GLU A 575 -20.92 12.45 21.17
C GLU A 575 -22.22 12.00 21.84
N TRP A 576 -22.23 10.83 22.49
CA TRP A 576 -23.46 10.27 23.02
C TRP A 576 -23.78 10.75 24.43
N GLY A 577 -24.98 11.35 24.60
CA GLY A 577 -25.53 11.64 25.92
C GLY A 577 -24.96 12.88 26.60
N ASP A 578 -24.30 13.75 25.84
CA ASP A 578 -23.78 15.03 26.28
C ASP A 578 -24.42 16.20 25.50
N ILE A 579 -24.50 17.37 26.14
CA ILE A 579 -24.89 18.66 25.54
C ILE A 579 -23.73 19.66 25.59
N ASP A 580 -22.51 19.14 25.80
CA ASP A 580 -21.28 19.91 25.95
C ASP A 580 -20.78 20.46 24.59
N GLU A 581 -19.72 21.27 24.63
CA GLU A 581 -19.19 21.98 23.44
C GLU A 581 -18.27 21.12 22.53
N GLY A 582 -17.99 19.87 22.91
CA GLY A 582 -17.08 18.97 22.19
C GLY A 582 -17.63 18.50 20.84
N THR A 583 -16.77 17.91 20.01
CA THR A 583 -17.19 17.30 18.74
C THR A 583 -16.60 15.91 18.54
N GLY A 584 -17.40 14.99 18.00
CA GLY A 584 -16.99 13.62 17.69
C GLY A 584 -17.07 13.38 16.19
N THR A 585 -15.92 13.24 15.57
CA THR A 585 -15.81 13.04 14.11
C THR A 585 -15.10 11.73 13.79
N ILE A 586 -15.73 10.94 12.91
CA ILE A 586 -15.14 9.75 12.31
C ILE A 586 -15.01 9.98 10.81
N ASN A 587 -13.80 9.93 10.28
CA ASN A 587 -13.51 10.04 8.86
C ASN A 587 -13.11 8.67 8.32
N LEU A 588 -13.96 8.07 7.50
CA LEU A 588 -13.71 6.80 6.81
C LEU A 588 -13.07 7.08 5.44
N ASN A 589 -11.81 7.54 5.49
CA ASN A 589 -10.99 7.86 4.32
C ASN A 589 -10.54 6.62 3.54
N GLY A 590 -10.59 5.45 4.18
CA GLY A 590 -10.24 4.13 3.67
C GLY A 590 -10.50 3.06 4.74
N GLY A 591 -9.92 1.88 4.57
CA GLY A 591 -9.95 0.81 5.58
C GLY A 591 -11.33 0.26 5.94
N LEU A 592 -11.39 -0.49 7.05
CA LEU A 592 -12.61 -1.13 7.56
C LEU A 592 -12.91 -0.73 9.00
N LEU A 593 -14.09 -0.17 9.25
CA LEU A 593 -14.67 -0.04 10.58
C LEU A 593 -15.78 -1.09 10.77
N GLN A 594 -15.60 -2.01 11.70
CA GLN A 594 -16.55 -3.08 11.97
C GLN A 594 -17.06 -3.06 13.42
N ILE A 595 -18.39 -3.14 13.57
CA ILE A 595 -19.10 -3.30 14.84
C ILE A 595 -19.69 -4.72 14.89
N ASP A 596 -19.17 -5.55 15.79
CA ASP A 596 -19.62 -6.94 16.00
C ASP A 596 -20.90 -7.02 16.87
N GLY A 597 -21.29 -5.93 17.54
CA GLY A 597 -22.50 -5.86 18.35
C GLY A 597 -23.77 -5.88 17.50
N ASN A 598 -24.52 -6.98 17.56
CA ASN A 598 -25.81 -7.12 16.87
C ASN A 598 -26.99 -6.68 17.76
N PHE A 599 -27.00 -5.40 18.13
CA PHE A 599 -28.08 -4.75 18.88
C PHE A 599 -28.11 -3.26 18.54
N ASP A 600 -29.26 -2.62 18.66
CA ASP A 600 -29.54 -1.24 18.23
C ASP A 600 -28.57 -0.21 18.80
N ALA A 601 -28.22 -0.36 20.07
CA ALA A 601 -27.37 0.52 20.81
C ALA A 601 -25.86 0.21 20.66
N ALA A 602 -25.47 -0.65 19.71
CA ALA A 602 -24.07 -0.94 19.40
C ALA A 602 -23.40 0.21 18.64
N LEU A 603 -24.17 1.05 17.95
CA LEU A 603 -23.73 2.36 17.47
C LEU A 603 -24.63 3.42 18.08
N ARG A 604 -24.04 4.49 18.62
CA ARG A 604 -24.78 5.62 19.18
C ARG A 604 -24.16 6.92 18.73
N LEU A 605 -24.97 7.75 18.08
CA LEU A 605 -24.63 9.08 17.60
C LEU A 605 -25.64 10.05 18.23
N ASP A 606 -25.18 11.17 18.77
CA ASP A 606 -26.03 12.26 19.28
C ASP A 606 -25.39 13.63 19.00
N ASP A 607 -26.09 14.69 19.36
CA ASP A 607 -25.70 16.11 19.23
C ASP A 607 -25.08 16.44 17.85
N ASN A 608 -23.76 16.66 17.82
CA ASN A 608 -23.01 17.09 16.65
C ASN A 608 -22.11 15.98 16.07
N ALA A 609 -22.32 14.73 16.49
CA ALA A 609 -21.61 13.56 15.95
C ALA A 609 -21.60 13.55 14.42
N GLN A 610 -20.46 13.20 13.83
CA GLN A 610 -20.33 13.06 12.38
C GLN A 610 -19.57 11.78 12.02
N ILE A 611 -20.13 11.01 11.10
CA ILE A 611 -19.41 9.98 10.35
C ILE A 611 -19.37 10.40 8.89
N ASN A 612 -18.16 10.64 8.39
CA ASN A 612 -17.89 11.07 7.04
C ASN A 612 -17.39 9.85 6.24
N PHE A 613 -18.15 9.46 5.22
CA PHE A 613 -17.75 8.40 4.30
C PHE A 613 -17.00 8.99 3.10
N ASP A 614 -15.78 8.51 2.91
CA ASP A 614 -15.00 8.72 1.71
C ASP A 614 -14.74 7.33 1.09
N GLN A 615 -13.51 6.82 1.06
CA GLN A 615 -13.23 5.50 0.47
C GLN A 615 -13.34 4.32 1.46
N GLY A 616 -13.68 4.56 2.73
CA GLY A 616 -13.75 3.53 3.75
C GLY A 616 -15.07 2.73 3.77
N VAL A 617 -15.02 1.57 4.43
CA VAL A 617 -16.18 0.66 4.57
C VAL A 617 -16.60 0.55 6.03
N PHE A 618 -17.90 0.68 6.27
CA PHE A 618 -18.51 0.43 7.58
C PHE A 618 -19.29 -0.90 7.57
N LYS A 619 -19.09 -1.73 8.59
CA LYS A 619 -19.85 -2.97 8.81
C LYS A 619 -20.47 -3.00 10.20
N TRP A 620 -21.74 -3.40 10.27
CA TRP A 620 -22.45 -3.59 11.52
C TRP A 620 -23.19 -4.92 11.54
N ALA A 621 -22.85 -5.80 12.49
CA ALA A 621 -23.44 -7.13 12.59
C ALA A 621 -24.96 -7.06 12.76
N GLY A 622 -25.71 -7.73 11.87
CA GLY A 622 -27.17 -7.70 11.82
C GLY A 622 -27.73 -6.89 10.64
N ASN A 623 -29.05 -6.99 10.44
CA ASN A 623 -29.76 -6.19 9.42
C ASN A 623 -30.28 -4.90 10.06
N TRP A 624 -29.55 -3.82 9.80
CA TRP A 624 -29.74 -2.48 10.33
C TRP A 624 -29.95 -1.46 9.22
N VAL A 625 -30.12 -1.87 7.95
CA VAL A 625 -30.24 -0.95 6.81
C VAL A 625 -31.33 0.09 7.03
N ASP A 626 -32.53 -0.32 7.46
CA ASP A 626 -33.63 0.59 7.74
C ASP A 626 -33.39 1.48 8.97
N PHE A 627 -32.75 0.91 9.99
CA PHE A 627 -32.42 1.65 11.21
C PHE A 627 -31.36 2.72 10.93
N PHE A 628 -30.30 2.37 10.20
CA PHE A 628 -29.22 3.25 9.78
C PHE A 628 -29.75 4.43 8.95
N ALA A 629 -30.64 4.13 8.00
CA ALA A 629 -31.34 5.13 7.20
C ALA A 629 -32.02 6.20 8.07
N THR A 630 -32.94 5.76 8.93
CA THR A 630 -33.83 6.67 9.67
C THR A 630 -33.15 7.36 10.84
N ASN A 631 -32.19 6.70 11.50
CA ASN A 631 -31.58 7.24 12.72
C ASN A 631 -30.29 8.01 12.45
N TYR A 632 -29.57 7.74 11.34
CA TYR A 632 -28.27 8.35 11.10
C TYR A 632 -28.23 9.20 9.83
N VAL A 633 -28.69 8.67 8.69
CA VAL A 633 -28.68 9.44 7.43
C VAL A 633 -29.72 10.55 7.48
N ASP A 634 -30.98 10.23 7.78
CA ASP A 634 -32.08 11.21 7.78
C ASP A 634 -31.93 12.28 8.86
N ASN A 635 -31.18 11.98 9.93
CA ASN A 635 -30.88 12.92 11.03
C ASN A 635 -29.61 13.77 10.78
N GLY A 636 -28.87 13.54 9.68
CA GLY A 636 -27.71 14.35 9.32
C GLY A 636 -26.41 14.02 10.07
N PHE A 637 -26.32 12.84 10.69
CA PHE A 637 -25.09 12.36 11.32
C PHE A 637 -24.11 11.74 10.32
N ILE A 638 -24.59 11.44 9.10
CA ILE A 638 -23.78 10.84 8.04
C ILE A 638 -23.60 11.85 6.92
N THR A 639 -22.34 12.10 6.55
CA THR A 639 -22.00 12.77 5.29
C THR A 639 -21.15 11.86 4.43
N TRP A 640 -21.09 12.15 3.13
CA TRP A 640 -20.25 11.40 2.20
C TRP A 640 -19.77 12.28 1.06
N ALA A 641 -18.52 12.07 0.62
CA ALA A 641 -17.89 12.74 -0.50
C ALA A 641 -16.75 11.86 -1.04
N ASN A 642 -16.34 12.03 -2.29
CA ASN A 642 -15.18 11.36 -2.88
C ASN A 642 -15.19 9.81 -2.75
N GLY A 643 -16.38 9.21 -2.75
CA GLY A 643 -16.54 7.77 -2.48
C GLY A 643 -15.66 6.85 -3.33
N MET A 644 -15.64 5.55 -3.02
CA MET A 644 -14.84 4.59 -3.79
C MET A 644 -15.18 4.63 -5.28
N THR A 645 -14.15 4.42 -6.11
CA THR A 645 -14.30 4.28 -7.57
C THR A 645 -14.97 2.97 -7.98
N ASN A 646 -14.91 1.96 -7.11
CA ASN A 646 -15.54 0.66 -7.27
C ASN A 646 -16.63 0.44 -6.22
N ARG A 647 -17.67 -0.29 -6.62
CA ARG A 647 -18.72 -0.70 -5.68
C ARG A 647 -18.24 -1.90 -4.87
N VAL A 648 -18.58 -1.92 -3.58
CA VAL A 648 -18.34 -3.08 -2.70
C VAL A 648 -19.24 -4.26 -3.09
N SER A 649 -20.44 -3.97 -3.60
CA SER A 649 -21.41 -4.95 -4.07
C SER A 649 -22.21 -4.42 -5.26
N GLU A 650 -22.65 -5.34 -6.12
CA GLU A 650 -23.54 -5.06 -7.26
C GLU A 650 -25.00 -4.93 -6.83
N THR A 651 -25.33 -5.35 -5.60
CA THR A 651 -26.66 -5.22 -5.01
C THR A 651 -26.62 -4.32 -3.78
N TRP A 652 -27.72 -3.64 -3.52
CA TRP A 652 -27.91 -2.84 -2.31
C TRP A 652 -29.38 -2.79 -1.95
N ASP A 653 -29.65 -2.64 -0.66
CA ASP A 653 -31.00 -2.53 -0.13
C ASP A 653 -31.49 -1.08 -0.12
N LYS A 654 -30.57 -0.12 0.13
CA LYS A 654 -30.84 1.32 0.11
C LYS A 654 -29.68 2.13 -0.45
N SER A 655 -29.99 3.32 -0.98
CA SER A 655 -28.99 4.29 -1.40
C SER A 655 -29.46 5.73 -1.25
N TRP A 656 -28.49 6.65 -1.13
CA TRP A 656 -28.69 8.09 -1.03
C TRP A 656 -27.68 8.81 -1.90
N THR A 657 -28.11 9.80 -2.67
CA THR A 657 -27.20 10.59 -3.52
C THR A 657 -27.20 12.05 -3.08
N ASN A 658 -26.02 12.68 -3.10
CA ASN A 658 -25.85 14.12 -2.92
C ASN A 658 -25.57 14.85 -4.25
N GLY A 659 -25.69 14.14 -5.38
CA GLY A 659 -25.39 14.63 -6.73
C GLY A 659 -23.97 14.35 -7.21
N MET A 660 -22.98 14.26 -6.31
CA MET A 660 -21.58 13.96 -6.64
C MET A 660 -21.18 12.53 -6.25
N SER A 661 -21.83 11.94 -5.25
CA SER A 661 -21.53 10.60 -4.76
C SER A 661 -22.82 9.91 -4.28
N VAL A 662 -22.80 8.59 -4.22
CA VAL A 662 -23.88 7.74 -3.69
C VAL A 662 -23.40 7.00 -2.46
N LEU A 663 -24.12 7.12 -1.35
CA LEU A 663 -23.98 6.24 -0.21
C LEU A 663 -24.87 5.00 -0.43
N PHE A 664 -24.32 3.82 -0.29
CA PHE A 664 -25.02 2.53 -0.40
C PHE A 664 -25.08 1.85 0.96
N ALA A 665 -26.16 1.10 1.20
CA ALA A 665 -26.30 0.19 2.32
C ALA A 665 -26.88 -1.15 1.87
N GLU A 666 -26.28 -2.25 2.30
CA GLU A 666 -26.69 -3.62 1.98
C GLU A 666 -26.59 -4.51 3.21
N PHE A 667 -27.55 -5.43 3.39
CA PHE A 667 -27.42 -6.53 4.33
C PHE A 667 -27.00 -7.83 3.61
N ALA A 668 -25.73 -8.22 3.80
CA ALA A 668 -25.15 -9.45 3.27
C ALA A 668 -24.20 -10.09 4.30
N ASP A 669 -24.05 -11.41 4.25
CA ASP A 669 -23.12 -12.17 5.11
C ASP A 669 -23.26 -11.92 6.62
N GLY A 670 -24.46 -11.55 7.07
CA GLY A 670 -24.74 -11.27 8.48
C GLY A 670 -24.37 -9.85 8.93
N PHE A 671 -23.98 -8.96 8.02
CA PHE A 671 -23.64 -7.57 8.30
C PHE A 671 -24.44 -6.60 7.43
N THR A 672 -24.81 -5.48 8.01
CA THR A 672 -25.13 -4.26 7.26
C THR A 672 -23.82 -3.60 6.88
N THR A 673 -23.54 -3.54 5.58
CA THR A 673 -22.36 -2.91 5.01
C THR A 673 -22.78 -1.58 4.40
N VAL A 674 -22.07 -0.51 4.73
CA VAL A 674 -22.31 0.85 4.23
C VAL A 674 -21.03 1.38 3.60
N TRP A 675 -21.15 2.00 2.43
CA TRP A 675 -20.02 2.58 1.71
C TRP A 675 -20.46 3.73 0.81
N ALA A 676 -19.54 4.65 0.50
CA ALA A 676 -19.76 5.68 -0.51
C ALA A 676 -19.13 5.27 -1.85
N PHE A 677 -19.73 5.74 -2.94
CA PHE A 677 -19.30 5.56 -4.31
C PHE A 677 -19.27 6.91 -5.01
N ASP A 678 -18.17 7.23 -5.69
CA ASP A 678 -18.06 8.47 -6.43
C ASP A 678 -18.84 8.39 -7.76
N LEU A 679 -19.69 9.38 -8.05
CA LEU A 679 -20.37 9.44 -9.34
C LEU A 679 -19.50 10.12 -10.40
N SER A 680 -18.49 10.89 -9.98
CA SER A 680 -17.56 11.52 -10.92
C SER A 680 -16.63 10.49 -11.57
N SER A 681 -16.42 9.35 -10.91
CA SER A 681 -15.74 8.19 -11.49
C SER A 681 -16.60 7.38 -12.46
N LEU A 682 -17.91 7.67 -12.59
CA LEU A 682 -18.70 7.01 -13.62
C LEU A 682 -18.32 7.55 -15.00
N PRO A 683 -18.02 6.67 -15.96
CA PRO A 683 -17.82 7.06 -17.35
C PRO A 683 -18.98 7.93 -17.84
N SER A 684 -18.67 9.08 -18.43
CA SER A 684 -19.67 10.02 -18.96
C SER A 684 -19.39 10.34 -20.42
N GLY A 685 -20.34 10.99 -21.09
CA GLY A 685 -20.20 11.38 -22.48
C GLY A 685 -19.89 10.20 -23.41
N TYR A 686 -18.82 10.33 -24.21
CA TYR A 686 -18.42 9.29 -25.16
C TYR A 686 -18.05 7.96 -24.47
N GLU A 687 -17.44 7.99 -23.29
CA GLU A 687 -17.04 6.76 -22.59
C GLU A 687 -18.26 5.94 -22.16
N SER A 688 -19.30 6.62 -21.67
CA SER A 688 -20.57 5.96 -21.32
C SER A 688 -21.23 5.30 -22.55
N TYR A 689 -21.16 5.98 -23.70
CA TYR A 689 -21.66 5.48 -24.98
C TYR A 689 -20.82 4.30 -25.48
N ALA A 690 -19.50 4.37 -25.36
CA ALA A 690 -18.59 3.31 -25.75
C ALA A 690 -18.82 2.04 -24.93
N ILE A 691 -19.05 2.17 -23.61
CA ILE A 691 -19.40 1.04 -22.75
C ILE A 691 -20.79 0.48 -23.10
N GLN A 692 -21.78 1.35 -23.32
CA GLN A 692 -23.14 0.94 -23.69
C GLN A 692 -23.16 0.06 -24.95
N TYR A 693 -22.34 0.42 -25.94
CA TYR A 693 -22.23 -0.31 -27.21
C TYR A 693 -21.08 -1.32 -27.24
N ASN A 694 -20.30 -1.43 -26.15
CA ASN A 694 -19.14 -2.31 -26.02
C ASN A 694 -18.11 -2.13 -27.16
N LEU A 695 -17.78 -0.88 -27.45
CA LEU A 695 -16.88 -0.50 -28.54
C LEU A 695 -15.44 -0.93 -28.27
N GLN A 696 -14.75 -1.38 -29.31
CA GLN A 696 -13.38 -1.92 -29.23
C GLN A 696 -12.36 -1.01 -29.90
N GLU A 697 -12.77 -0.19 -30.88
CA GLU A 697 -11.83 0.59 -31.70
C GLU A 697 -11.64 2.04 -31.23
N GLY A 698 -12.24 2.43 -30.09
CA GLY A 698 -12.11 3.78 -29.54
C GLY A 698 -12.88 4.85 -30.33
N SER A 699 -12.69 6.13 -30.03
CA SER A 699 -13.47 7.25 -30.61
C SER A 699 -13.31 7.44 -32.13
N PHE A 700 -12.12 7.14 -32.65
CA PHE A 700 -11.81 7.23 -34.09
C PHE A 700 -12.00 5.92 -34.85
N GLY A 701 -12.32 4.84 -34.15
CA GLY A 701 -12.67 3.54 -34.72
C GLY A 701 -14.01 3.55 -35.45
N ASP A 702 -14.28 2.46 -36.15
CA ASP A 702 -15.49 2.24 -36.96
C ASP A 702 -15.94 0.78 -36.74
N ASP A 703 -16.50 0.53 -35.55
CA ASP A 703 -16.76 -0.82 -35.03
C ASP A 703 -17.77 -1.63 -35.89
N ASP A 704 -18.54 -0.97 -36.77
CA ASP A 704 -19.50 -1.61 -37.68
C ASP A 704 -19.18 -1.48 -39.18
N GLU A 705 -18.02 -0.92 -39.52
CA GLU A 705 -17.46 -0.78 -40.87
C GLU A 705 -18.32 0.03 -41.86
N ASP A 706 -19.04 1.05 -41.38
CA ASP A 706 -19.94 1.88 -42.21
C ASP A 706 -19.28 3.18 -42.76
N GLY A 707 -18.06 3.45 -42.31
CA GLY A 707 -17.26 4.61 -42.67
C GLY A 707 -17.54 5.86 -41.83
N ALA A 708 -18.44 5.79 -40.84
CA ALA A 708 -18.55 6.75 -39.74
C ALA A 708 -17.65 6.31 -38.58
N SER A 709 -16.99 7.27 -37.93
CA SER A 709 -16.30 6.94 -36.69
C SER A 709 -17.30 6.85 -35.54
N ASN A 710 -16.99 6.03 -34.54
CA ASN A 710 -17.79 5.89 -33.33
C ASN A 710 -18.11 7.25 -32.67
N PHE A 711 -17.14 8.18 -32.64
CA PHE A 711 -17.35 9.54 -32.12
C PHE A 711 -18.31 10.38 -32.98
N ARG A 712 -18.27 10.22 -34.31
CA ARG A 712 -19.21 10.89 -35.20
C ARG A 712 -20.63 10.41 -34.92
N GLU A 713 -20.81 9.12 -34.73
CA GLU A 713 -22.13 8.56 -34.41
C GLU A 713 -22.59 8.98 -33.02
N TYR A 714 -21.69 8.98 -32.03
CA TYR A 714 -21.97 9.56 -30.71
C TYR A 714 -22.43 11.02 -30.80
N ALA A 715 -21.80 11.84 -31.63
CA ALA A 715 -22.17 13.24 -31.81
C ALA A 715 -23.48 13.43 -32.60
N LEU A 716 -23.81 12.52 -33.52
CA LEU A 716 -24.93 12.63 -34.45
C LEU A 716 -26.12 11.71 -34.12
N ASN A 717 -26.14 11.08 -32.94
CA ASN A 717 -27.19 10.13 -32.53
C ASN A 717 -27.26 8.89 -33.45
N GLY A 718 -26.11 8.31 -33.78
CA GLY A 718 -25.98 7.05 -34.51
C GLY A 718 -25.90 5.84 -33.58
N ASN A 719 -25.71 4.67 -34.17
CA ASN A 719 -25.52 3.40 -33.46
C ASN A 719 -24.30 2.66 -34.05
N PRO A 720 -23.17 2.64 -33.31
CA PRO A 720 -21.85 2.19 -33.78
C PRO A 720 -21.70 0.67 -33.85
N THR A 721 -22.82 -0.04 -33.73
CA THR A 721 -22.92 -1.50 -33.87
C THR A 721 -23.88 -1.89 -34.99
N ASN A 722 -24.35 -0.91 -35.76
CA ASN A 722 -25.36 -1.04 -36.78
C ASN A 722 -25.04 -0.12 -37.96
N ASN A 723 -24.36 -0.68 -38.96
CA ASN A 723 -23.87 0.00 -40.17
C ASN A 723 -24.92 0.73 -41.04
N GLY A 724 -26.20 0.64 -40.69
CA GLY A 724 -27.28 1.41 -41.30
C GLY A 724 -27.58 2.73 -40.60
N ASP A 725 -26.95 3.02 -39.46
CA ASP A 725 -27.29 4.11 -38.55
C ASP A 725 -26.09 5.02 -38.21
N THR A 726 -25.49 5.61 -39.24
CA THR A 726 -24.33 6.55 -39.16
C THR A 726 -24.59 7.87 -38.39
N GLY A 727 -25.75 7.99 -37.72
CA GLY A 727 -26.30 9.22 -37.16
C GLY A 727 -27.13 10.05 -38.14
N HIS A 728 -27.76 11.10 -37.62
CA HIS A 728 -28.75 11.90 -38.34
C HIS A 728 -28.13 13.11 -39.04
N VAL A 729 -28.02 13.00 -40.36
CA VAL A 729 -27.71 14.11 -41.28
C VAL A 729 -28.67 14.06 -42.46
N ASP A 730 -29.22 15.20 -42.85
CA ASP A 730 -30.11 15.33 -44.00
C ASP A 730 -29.82 16.60 -44.80
N ALA A 731 -30.14 16.59 -46.08
CA ALA A 731 -29.94 17.71 -46.99
C ALA A 731 -31.18 17.90 -47.86
N ASN A 732 -31.81 19.07 -47.75
CA ASN A 732 -33.04 19.40 -48.44
C ASN A 732 -32.86 20.60 -49.37
N ASN A 733 -33.65 20.66 -50.44
CA ASN A 733 -33.65 21.77 -51.38
C ASN A 733 -35.07 22.06 -51.86
N ASP A 734 -35.53 23.30 -51.71
CA ASP A 734 -36.87 23.74 -52.14
C ASP A 734 -36.88 24.54 -53.45
N GLY A 735 -35.73 24.69 -54.11
CA GLY A 735 -35.52 25.46 -55.33
C GLY A 735 -35.06 26.90 -55.09
N THR A 736 -35.09 27.37 -53.85
CA THR A 736 -34.59 28.70 -53.45
C THR A 736 -33.57 28.63 -52.31
N THR A 737 -33.72 27.64 -51.44
CA THR A 737 -32.91 27.42 -50.25
C THR A 737 -32.43 25.97 -50.23
N PHE A 738 -31.14 25.79 -49.95
CA PHE A 738 -30.54 24.52 -49.56
C PHE A 738 -30.44 24.47 -48.04
N SER A 739 -30.97 23.41 -47.42
CA SER A 739 -30.96 23.21 -45.97
C SER A 739 -30.09 22.01 -45.61
N TYR A 740 -29.10 22.24 -44.75
CA TYR A 740 -28.26 21.19 -44.17
C TYR A 740 -28.69 20.94 -42.72
N VAL A 741 -29.20 19.76 -42.46
CA VAL A 741 -29.82 19.35 -41.19
C VAL A 741 -28.94 18.30 -40.52
N TYR A 742 -28.68 18.44 -39.23
CA TYR A 742 -27.94 17.43 -38.46
C TYR A 742 -28.44 17.33 -37.01
N ALA A 743 -28.25 16.19 -36.37
CA ALA A 743 -28.39 16.08 -34.92
C ALA A 743 -27.18 16.68 -34.21
N LYS A 744 -27.40 17.38 -33.11
CA LYS A 744 -26.40 17.95 -32.25
C LYS A 744 -26.66 17.46 -30.83
N ARG A 745 -25.67 16.80 -30.21
CA ARG A 745 -25.76 16.44 -28.79
C ARG A 745 -25.86 17.72 -27.94
N ASP A 746 -26.90 17.80 -27.14
CA ASP A 746 -27.19 18.92 -26.25
C ASP A 746 -26.63 18.60 -24.85
N GLY A 747 -26.09 19.61 -24.17
CA GLY A 747 -25.52 19.44 -22.83
C GLY A 747 -24.09 18.86 -22.74
N ASP A 748 -23.49 18.43 -23.85
CA ASP A 748 -22.08 18.03 -23.90
C ASP A 748 -21.20 19.19 -24.40
N ALA A 749 -20.50 19.85 -23.47
CA ALA A 749 -19.62 20.98 -23.78
C ALA A 749 -18.29 20.55 -24.43
N GLY A 750 -17.96 19.26 -24.41
CA GLY A 750 -16.75 18.71 -25.03
C GLY A 750 -16.87 18.51 -26.54
N ILE A 751 -18.04 18.76 -27.16
CA ILE A 751 -18.24 18.59 -28.60
C ILE A 751 -18.49 19.93 -29.31
N GLY A 752 -17.61 20.26 -30.24
CA GLY A 752 -17.72 21.39 -31.16
C GLY A 752 -18.44 21.00 -32.45
N TYR A 753 -19.36 21.86 -32.92
CA TYR A 753 -20.03 21.71 -34.21
C TYR A 753 -19.81 22.96 -35.05
N THR A 754 -19.08 22.83 -36.15
CA THR A 754 -18.79 23.94 -37.07
C THR A 754 -19.16 23.56 -38.49
N LEU A 755 -19.97 24.38 -39.17
CA LEU A 755 -20.12 24.25 -40.62
C LEU A 755 -19.03 25.03 -41.33
N VAL A 756 -18.32 24.36 -42.22
CA VAL A 756 -17.32 24.94 -43.10
C VAL A 756 -17.88 24.96 -44.52
N ASP A 757 -17.96 26.14 -45.13
CA ASP A 757 -18.38 26.29 -46.53
C ASP A 757 -17.35 27.00 -47.41
N THR A 758 -17.23 26.54 -48.65
CA THR A 758 -16.35 27.14 -49.66
C THR A 758 -16.99 27.06 -51.05
N THR A 759 -16.52 27.90 -51.97
CA THR A 759 -16.92 27.83 -53.40
C THR A 759 -15.91 27.05 -54.25
N ASP A 760 -14.75 26.69 -53.68
CA ASP A 760 -13.67 25.95 -54.32
C ASP A 760 -12.97 25.02 -53.30
N LEU A 761 -12.84 23.73 -53.65
CA LEU A 761 -12.19 22.71 -52.81
C LEU A 761 -10.66 22.72 -52.90
N VAL A 762 -10.06 23.45 -53.86
CA VAL A 762 -8.63 23.34 -54.18
C VAL A 762 -7.78 24.42 -53.48
N TYR A 763 -8.30 25.63 -53.21
CA TYR A 763 -7.42 26.74 -52.81
C TYR A 763 -8.08 27.94 -52.09
N VAL A 764 -9.00 27.75 -51.14
CA VAL A 764 -9.52 28.86 -50.32
C VAL A 764 -9.78 28.38 -48.87
N PRO A 765 -9.36 29.15 -47.83
CA PRO A 765 -9.82 28.90 -46.46
C PRO A 765 -11.36 28.90 -46.44
N GLY A 766 -11.97 27.84 -45.91
CA GLY A 766 -13.42 27.78 -45.80
C GLY A 766 -13.95 28.90 -44.89
N ASN A 767 -15.12 29.44 -45.21
CA ASN A 767 -15.87 30.26 -44.28
C ASN A 767 -16.47 29.36 -43.20
N THR A 768 -16.49 29.82 -41.97
CA THR A 768 -17.15 29.11 -40.87
C THR A 768 -18.52 29.74 -40.62
N ASN A 769 -19.55 28.91 -40.54
CA ASN A 769 -20.93 29.28 -40.19
C ASN A 769 -21.53 30.42 -41.06
N ASN A 770 -21.20 30.46 -42.36
CA ASN A 770 -21.69 31.47 -43.29
C ASN A 770 -23.01 31.07 -43.98
N TRP A 771 -23.93 30.54 -43.17
CA TRP A 771 -25.31 30.26 -43.54
C TRP A 771 -26.14 31.55 -43.53
N ASP A 772 -27.26 31.57 -44.27
CA ASP A 772 -28.17 32.73 -44.32
C ASP A 772 -29.13 32.75 -43.12
N SER A 773 -29.53 31.58 -42.63
CA SER A 773 -30.23 31.43 -41.34
C SER A 773 -29.98 30.06 -40.72
N GLN A 774 -30.11 29.98 -39.40
CA GLN A 774 -30.07 28.73 -38.65
C GLN A 774 -31.30 28.64 -37.75
N SER A 775 -31.80 27.43 -37.57
CA SER A 775 -32.84 27.11 -36.60
C SER A 775 -32.51 25.83 -35.86
N SER A 776 -32.93 25.74 -34.60
CA SER A 776 -32.82 24.54 -33.79
C SER A 776 -34.22 23.97 -33.53
N GLY A 777 -34.38 22.67 -33.77
CA GLY A 777 -35.55 21.90 -33.42
C GLY A 777 -35.61 21.57 -31.92
N PRO A 778 -36.68 20.92 -31.46
CA PRO A 778 -36.78 20.47 -30.07
C PRO A 778 -35.70 19.42 -29.77
N VAL A 779 -35.30 19.36 -28.49
CA VAL A 779 -34.45 18.30 -27.96
C VAL A 779 -35.27 17.02 -27.84
N VAL A 780 -34.77 15.92 -28.41
CA VAL A 780 -35.31 14.56 -28.29
C VAL A 780 -34.21 13.68 -27.70
N GLY A 781 -34.39 13.22 -26.46
CA GLY A 781 -33.31 12.58 -25.71
C GLY A 781 -32.20 13.59 -25.41
N ASP A 782 -30.96 13.24 -25.70
CA ASP A 782 -29.78 14.10 -25.53
C ASP A 782 -29.44 14.92 -26.78
N TYR A 783 -30.32 14.98 -27.79
CA TYR A 783 -29.99 15.58 -29.09
C TYR A 783 -31.02 16.62 -29.54
N SER A 784 -30.53 17.72 -30.10
CA SER A 784 -31.33 18.71 -30.83
C SER A 784 -31.08 18.60 -32.33
N THR A 785 -32.08 18.91 -33.15
CA THR A 785 -31.87 19.02 -34.60
C THR A 785 -31.42 20.44 -34.95
N VAL A 786 -30.34 20.61 -35.70
CA VAL A 786 -29.89 21.92 -36.21
C VAL A 786 -30.11 21.96 -37.72
N THR A 787 -30.79 23.00 -38.20
CA THR A 787 -31.02 23.25 -39.63
C THR A 787 -30.35 24.55 -40.05
N ASN A 788 -29.43 24.45 -41.01
CA ASN A 788 -28.68 25.59 -41.56
C ASN A 788 -29.11 25.81 -43.01
N ASN A 789 -29.51 27.03 -43.34
CA ASN A 789 -30.08 27.39 -44.63
C ASN A 789 -29.09 28.21 -45.44
N TYR A 790 -28.95 27.87 -46.72
CA TYR A 790 -28.09 28.51 -47.69
C TYR A 790 -28.92 28.92 -48.91
N GLY A 791 -28.89 30.20 -49.26
CA GLY A 791 -29.51 30.74 -50.46
C GLY A 791 -28.77 30.25 -51.70
N MET A 792 -29.54 29.81 -52.69
CA MET A 792 -29.00 29.26 -53.93
C MET A 792 -28.61 30.34 -54.95
N THR A 793 -28.10 31.48 -54.49
CA THR A 793 -27.69 32.62 -55.33
C THR A 793 -26.28 32.48 -55.91
N VAL A 794 -25.52 31.47 -55.46
CA VAL A 794 -24.18 31.14 -55.94
C VAL A 794 -24.24 29.87 -56.81
N ASP A 795 -23.45 29.82 -57.87
CA ASP A 795 -23.45 28.70 -58.84
C ASP A 795 -23.02 27.37 -58.20
N GLN A 796 -22.14 27.40 -57.19
CA GLN A 796 -21.69 26.23 -56.45
C GLN A 796 -21.24 26.60 -55.03
N ARG A 797 -21.49 25.70 -54.08
CA ARG A 797 -20.98 25.76 -52.71
C ARG A 797 -20.75 24.34 -52.18
N PHE A 798 -19.65 24.14 -51.48
CA PHE A 798 -19.31 22.91 -50.77
C PHE A 798 -19.52 23.17 -49.29
N ILE A 799 -20.16 22.22 -48.60
CA ILE A 799 -20.51 22.33 -47.19
C ILE A 799 -19.99 21.08 -46.49
N LYS A 800 -19.28 21.27 -45.37
CA LYS A 800 -18.78 20.22 -44.50
C LYS A 800 -19.23 20.53 -43.07
N LEU A 801 -19.79 19.54 -42.38
CA LEU A 801 -19.91 19.57 -40.92
C LEU A 801 -18.60 19.07 -40.32
N LEU A 802 -17.95 19.90 -39.53
CA LEU A 802 -16.82 19.55 -38.69
C LEU A 802 -17.37 19.30 -37.28
N ILE A 803 -17.08 18.12 -36.75
CA ILE A 803 -17.34 17.73 -35.37
C ILE A 803 -15.98 17.50 -34.75
N GLU A 804 -15.72 18.16 -33.63
CA GLU A 804 -14.43 18.11 -32.95
C GLU A 804 -14.62 17.95 -31.45
N GLU A 805 -13.70 17.24 -30.81
CA GLU A 805 -13.56 17.22 -29.36
C GLU A 805 -12.83 18.52 -28.95
N LEU A 806 -13.37 19.23 -27.96
CA LEU A 806 -12.95 20.59 -27.57
C LEU A 806 -11.95 20.65 -26.43
#